data_AF-A0A3A5W230-F1
#
_entry.id   AF-A0A3A5W230-F1
#
_cell.length_a   1.000
_cell.length_b   1.000
_cell.length_c   1.000
_cell.angle_alpha   90.00
_cell.angle_beta   90.00
_cell.angle_gamma   90.00
#
_symmetry.space_group_name_H-M   'P 1'
#
loop_
_entity.id
_entity.type
_entity.pdbx_description
1 polymer ?
#
loop_
_entity_poly.entity_id
_entity_poly.type
_entity_poly.pdbx_seq_one_letter_code
_entity_poly.pdbx_strand_id
1 'polypeptide(L)'
;APVVEPTPAPAPTAVSTPAPAASGDMVQTVIDVVVKHTGYPADFVELDQDLEGELGIDTVKQAEIMVDIRQHFSLPVDETFVLSDHPTLNHMIGYIQKMQGGEAPVAVPEQRMPEPVPEPIPEPVAKPVVATEVSTTSDSEMTQQVIDVVVKHTGYPADFIELDQDLEGELGIDTVKQAEIMVDIRTLFELPVDEDFLLSDHPTLNHMIGYILKMKGSAPIASAPPQVVPEAVPTVSEVPAPTSSPPPVVHDANIESSLIEVVVKHTGYPADFIEMDQDLEGELGIDTVKQAEIMVDVREIFSLPVDEDFLLSDHPTLNHFVGYIVKMKGGQPEAQSAAQMAATSTQTPIAAPPISEVTGSRRWQVEVEEAETIVDSLSLEGTVVITDDGWGIAEALCSRLENRGLSTIRVGFEAGIRDVSIQTEQGRTVHRGDPGNSQHLESITSALSDVQIAGVIHLAPMKLASAQWAEDVTPSSQVTLSAHGWFGLLKGLDSKFANLNSGLIASVTAMDGRHGTLGERFNSIQCAASGVTKSYSFERPQLRSRALDVHPELIFDAEFAAELIENELFNCGGDVEIGLDRDQRRWILAAFAEDVVGEVEPLQSDDVWLVSGGGSGVTAACMIGVAKASEQVGATFHLLGRSVLIEQTSEWLDWSEEKLTNEKMALRQRLIDASESGKVTMVEWNRAWQKFTRSRDVYQTLSEIEATGNRAFYHSIDVTDIDGLRTLGASLSQPITGLIHGAGLEDSKLVGDKTWETFDNVVRVKIDGWAALMGAVTSSNGTLRFASCFTSVAGRFGNGGQTDYAAANSILDAEMARLTAKGDCRAVAIGWTGWRDVGMATRGSIEAVFEEAGIETLPVGIGVEIFVGEALRGGKRRVIACGSLGLMDRFDSFREAPLMLSGDMASLIADPSRFPFIDKVLSVDEEKSMMTQSTLSVADHPFLSDHAIDGVPYHPGVMALEMFAENALLLCPHTCLAGFEGVKFGLPVKVMKNSMIVRVLTEVARSEGNVTWVSCKLVSDLTNSDGVVFGEREHHQATVRLVMKSEDLSGFLQTEIAELPSIGIPPQGRLEHHASFIYLRYFHGPRFQSHGGVLRGVGDSNEPGVDGIALMRHQLPATDQFALEREGEDVLLEALPMLIEAGFQNAGLVAMESEGFSSLPVGIDWSTMLRVPEKDEKLRLRSVRTHVEDAGVTVHDVLIIGDDDAPVVALKGLRLKAMAPVPEDQKFTLDR
;
A
#
# COMPACT_ATOMS: atom_id res chain seq x y z
N ALA A 1 73.37 -17.65 51.83
CA ALA A 1 72.72 -18.69 52.65
C ALA A 1 72.09 -18.02 53.87
N PRO A 2 70.88 -18.43 54.32
CA PRO A 2 70.06 -19.52 53.76
C PRO A 2 69.32 -19.11 52.48
N VAL A 3 68.22 -19.81 52.14
CA VAL A 3 67.85 -20.20 50.77
C VAL A 3 66.42 -19.75 50.42
N VAL A 4 66.17 -19.51 49.13
CA VAL A 4 64.83 -19.31 48.55
C VAL A 4 64.38 -20.64 47.92
N GLU A 5 63.19 -21.12 48.26
CA GLU A 5 62.52 -22.22 47.56
C GLU A 5 61.29 -21.67 46.82
N PRO A 6 61.10 -22.02 45.53
CA PRO A 6 60.01 -21.48 44.71
C PRO A 6 58.69 -22.22 44.92
N THR A 7 57.58 -21.51 44.69
CA THR A 7 56.23 -22.11 44.69
C THR A 7 56.14 -23.24 43.64
N PRO A 8 55.68 -24.45 44.00
CA PRO A 8 55.61 -25.55 43.05
C PRO A 8 54.51 -25.32 42.01
N ALA A 9 54.89 -25.38 40.73
CA ALA A 9 53.94 -25.42 39.62
C ALA A 9 53.09 -26.71 39.65
N PRO A 10 51.85 -26.71 39.14
CA PRO A 10 51.04 -27.92 39.03
C PRO A 10 51.76 -28.97 38.16
N ALA A 11 51.85 -30.19 38.68
CA ALA A 11 52.47 -31.32 38.00
C ALA A 11 51.63 -31.74 36.78
N PRO A 12 52.25 -32.30 35.71
CA PRO A 12 51.61 -32.41 34.41
C PRO A 12 50.43 -33.39 34.42
N THR A 13 49.25 -32.89 34.08
CA THR A 13 48.13 -33.70 33.61
C THR A 13 48.41 -34.23 32.20
N ALA A 14 49.28 -35.25 32.17
CA ALA A 14 48.99 -36.55 31.55
C ALA A 14 48.30 -36.52 30.17
N VAL A 15 48.99 -36.95 29.12
CA VAL A 15 48.47 -36.96 27.74
C VAL A 15 47.82 -38.31 27.43
N SER A 16 46.49 -38.43 27.34
CA SER A 16 45.85 -39.66 26.83
C SER A 16 46.37 -40.02 25.44
N THR A 17 46.49 -41.32 25.14
CA THR A 17 46.85 -41.87 23.82
C THR A 17 46.18 -41.08 22.69
N PRO A 18 46.91 -40.69 21.62
CA PRO A 18 46.31 -39.90 20.55
C PRO A 18 45.14 -40.64 19.91
N ALA A 19 44.00 -39.96 19.83
CA ALA A 19 42.97 -40.25 18.85
C ALA A 19 43.60 -40.22 17.43
N PRO A 20 43.04 -40.92 16.43
CA PRO A 20 43.61 -40.91 15.09
C PRO A 20 43.75 -39.47 14.60
N ALA A 21 44.94 -39.15 14.08
CA ALA A 21 45.13 -37.86 13.44
C ALA A 21 44.14 -37.74 12.27
N ALA A 22 43.41 -36.62 12.23
CA ALA A 22 42.89 -36.13 10.96
C ALA A 22 44.04 -36.09 9.95
N SER A 23 43.78 -36.41 8.69
CA SER A 23 44.75 -36.11 7.65
C SER A 23 45.03 -34.61 7.65
N GLY A 24 46.30 -34.21 7.46
CA GLY A 24 46.64 -32.80 7.27
C GLY A 24 45.86 -32.18 6.10
N ASP A 25 45.57 -32.99 5.08
CA ASP A 25 44.60 -32.69 4.01
C ASP A 25 43.24 -32.26 4.57
N MET A 26 42.56 -33.09 5.37
CA MET A 26 41.22 -32.77 5.86
C MET A 26 41.20 -31.47 6.68
N VAL A 27 42.22 -31.26 7.49
CA VAL A 27 42.43 -30.02 8.26
C VAL A 27 42.59 -28.81 7.33
N GLN A 28 43.42 -28.92 6.29
CA GLN A 28 43.66 -27.83 5.35
C GLN A 28 42.44 -27.54 4.46
N THR A 29 41.81 -28.57 3.90
CA THR A 29 40.59 -28.43 3.08
C THR A 29 39.45 -27.77 3.85
N VAL A 30 39.24 -28.10 5.12
CA VAL A 30 38.23 -27.42 5.96
C VAL A 30 38.55 -25.93 6.14
N ILE A 31 39.82 -25.58 6.33
CA ILE A 31 40.27 -24.18 6.39
C ILE A 31 40.06 -23.46 5.04
N ASP A 32 40.47 -24.07 3.93
CA ASP A 32 40.41 -23.48 2.59
C ASP A 32 38.96 -23.25 2.14
N VAL A 33 38.03 -24.16 2.48
CA VAL A 33 36.59 -23.98 2.25
C VAL A 33 36.03 -22.80 3.06
N VAL A 34 36.39 -22.66 4.34
CA VAL A 34 35.97 -21.49 5.14
C VAL A 34 36.53 -20.20 4.54
N VAL A 35 37.81 -20.17 4.16
CA VAL A 35 38.46 -19.03 3.50
C VAL A 35 37.72 -18.62 2.23
N LYS A 36 37.40 -19.58 1.35
CA LYS A 36 36.64 -19.39 0.11
C LYS A 36 35.28 -18.74 0.34
N HIS A 37 34.47 -19.27 1.26
CA HIS A 37 33.09 -18.80 1.48
C HIS A 37 33.00 -17.50 2.29
N THR A 38 33.97 -17.23 3.16
CA THR A 38 33.94 -16.05 4.05
C THR A 38 34.76 -14.86 3.52
N GLY A 39 35.68 -15.09 2.58
CA GLY A 39 36.67 -14.11 2.13
C GLY A 39 37.72 -13.79 3.22
N TYR A 40 37.83 -14.60 4.27
CA TYR A 40 38.77 -14.36 5.36
C TYR A 40 40.18 -14.78 4.93
N PRO A 41 41.24 -14.01 5.28
CA PRO A 41 42.61 -14.45 5.04
C PRO A 41 42.90 -15.81 5.70
N ALA A 42 43.63 -16.70 5.01
CA ALA A 42 43.90 -18.06 5.49
C ALA A 42 44.73 -18.13 6.79
N ASP A 43 45.42 -17.06 7.16
CA ASP A 43 46.12 -16.88 8.43
C ASP A 43 45.20 -16.42 9.59
N PHE A 44 43.87 -16.45 9.42
CA PHE A 44 42.87 -16.05 10.41
C PHE A 44 41.90 -17.17 10.85
N VAL A 45 41.96 -18.36 10.22
CA VAL A 45 41.03 -19.47 10.45
C VAL A 45 41.74 -20.61 11.17
N GLU A 46 41.31 -20.95 12.39
CA GLU A 46 41.90 -21.99 13.22
C GLU A 46 40.86 -23.01 13.71
N LEU A 47 41.32 -24.25 13.94
CA LEU A 47 40.43 -25.40 14.15
C LEU A 47 39.60 -25.33 15.44
N ASP A 48 40.14 -24.75 16.50
CA ASP A 48 39.47 -24.67 17.81
C ASP A 48 38.52 -23.47 17.93
N GLN A 49 38.45 -22.59 16.93
CA GLN A 49 37.67 -21.35 16.99
C GLN A 49 36.17 -21.58 16.84
N ASP A 50 35.39 -20.75 17.53
CA ASP A 50 33.93 -20.72 17.45
C ASP A 50 33.46 -20.02 16.16
N LEU A 51 32.61 -20.70 15.39
CA LEU A 51 32.15 -20.27 14.07
C LEU A 51 31.27 -19.02 14.13
N GLU A 52 30.42 -18.89 15.15
CA GLU A 52 29.48 -17.78 15.31
C GLU A 52 30.03 -16.71 16.28
N GLY A 53 30.65 -17.15 17.38
CA GLY A 53 31.16 -16.29 18.44
C GLY A 53 32.52 -15.63 18.13
N GLU A 54 33.44 -16.35 17.49
CA GLU A 54 34.80 -15.88 17.21
C GLU A 54 34.98 -15.50 15.73
N LEU A 55 34.61 -16.39 14.80
CA LEU A 55 34.69 -16.13 13.35
C LEU A 55 33.52 -15.29 12.82
N GLY A 56 32.33 -15.36 13.43
CA GLY A 56 31.16 -14.52 13.07
C GLY A 56 30.49 -14.90 11.75
N ILE A 57 30.56 -16.18 11.41
CA ILE A 57 29.91 -16.79 10.28
C ILE A 57 28.46 -17.07 10.70
N ASP A 58 27.48 -16.48 10.02
CA ASP A 58 26.06 -16.70 10.32
C ASP A 58 25.57 -18.10 9.91
N THR A 59 24.35 -18.46 10.33
CA THR A 59 23.79 -19.80 10.11
C THR A 59 23.52 -20.16 8.64
N VAL A 60 23.37 -19.18 7.75
CA VAL A 60 23.25 -19.41 6.30
C VAL A 60 24.63 -19.73 5.74
N LYS A 61 25.64 -18.90 6.07
CA LYS A 61 27.01 -19.09 5.60
C LYS A 61 27.68 -20.33 6.20
N GLN A 62 27.34 -20.72 7.42
CA GLN A 62 27.72 -22.02 8.01
C GLN A 62 27.09 -23.21 7.25
N ALA A 63 25.86 -23.07 6.75
CA ALA A 63 25.21 -24.13 5.97
C ALA A 63 25.90 -24.34 4.61
N GLU A 64 26.25 -23.26 3.90
CA GLU A 64 27.03 -23.31 2.66
C GLU A 64 28.39 -24.01 2.88
N ILE A 65 29.12 -23.62 3.92
CA ILE A 65 30.39 -24.25 4.31
C ILE A 65 30.19 -25.75 4.64
N MET A 66 29.10 -26.12 5.31
CA MET A 66 28.78 -27.53 5.60
C MET A 66 28.41 -28.33 4.33
N VAL A 67 27.83 -27.72 3.30
CA VAL A 67 27.57 -28.39 2.01
C VAL A 67 28.89 -28.70 1.28
N ASP A 68 29.78 -27.72 1.16
CA ASP A 68 31.08 -27.86 0.50
C ASP A 68 31.98 -28.87 1.26
N ILE A 69 31.94 -28.85 2.61
CA ILE A 69 32.57 -29.87 3.48
C ILE A 69 31.95 -31.26 3.27
N ARG A 70 30.61 -31.39 3.19
CA ARG A 70 29.94 -32.69 2.95
C ARG A 70 30.35 -33.29 1.61
N GLN A 71 30.51 -32.47 0.56
CA GLN A 71 31.05 -32.90 -0.73
C GLN A 71 32.52 -33.32 -0.63
N HIS A 72 33.40 -32.44 -0.13
CA HIS A 72 34.84 -32.71 -0.02
C HIS A 72 35.19 -34.00 0.75
N PHE A 73 34.39 -34.37 1.74
CA PHE A 73 34.58 -35.59 2.54
C PHE A 73 33.61 -36.73 2.22
N SER A 74 32.83 -36.61 1.13
CA SER A 74 31.89 -37.64 0.65
C SER A 74 30.94 -38.15 1.74
N LEU A 75 30.41 -37.24 2.56
CA LEU A 75 29.56 -37.60 3.70
C LEU A 75 28.13 -37.91 3.27
N PRO A 76 27.48 -38.95 3.83
CA PRO A 76 26.06 -39.17 3.63
C PRO A 76 25.25 -38.08 4.34
N VAL A 77 24.07 -37.76 3.79
CA VAL A 77 23.15 -36.78 4.36
C VAL A 77 22.63 -37.27 5.72
N ASP A 78 22.71 -36.41 6.72
CA ASP A 78 22.19 -36.63 8.08
C ASP A 78 21.04 -35.66 8.33
N GLU A 79 19.84 -36.20 8.46
CA GLU A 79 18.59 -35.49 8.80
C GLU A 79 18.49 -35.15 10.29
N THR A 80 19.41 -35.65 11.13
CA THR A 80 19.49 -35.38 12.57
C THR A 80 20.59 -34.40 12.95
N PHE A 81 21.34 -33.87 11.98
CA PHE A 81 22.40 -32.89 12.20
C PHE A 81 21.83 -31.50 12.50
N VAL A 82 22.16 -30.94 13.67
CA VAL A 82 21.80 -29.59 14.10
C VAL A 82 23.08 -28.75 14.24
N LEU A 83 23.15 -27.59 13.56
CA LEU A 83 24.38 -26.77 13.51
C LEU A 83 24.83 -26.32 14.91
N SER A 84 23.90 -25.99 15.82
CA SER A 84 24.20 -25.51 17.17
C SER A 84 25.01 -26.48 18.03
N ASP A 85 24.99 -27.77 17.70
CA ASP A 85 25.73 -28.80 18.45
C ASP A 85 27.20 -28.91 17.99
N HIS A 86 27.57 -28.17 16.94
CA HIS A 86 28.89 -28.21 16.30
C HIS A 86 29.55 -26.82 16.16
N PRO A 87 29.77 -26.08 17.26
CA PRO A 87 30.14 -24.66 17.23
C PRO A 87 31.55 -24.34 16.71
N THR A 88 32.47 -25.31 16.60
CA THR A 88 33.86 -25.06 16.14
C THR A 88 34.23 -25.92 14.94
N LEU A 89 35.27 -25.53 14.21
CA LEU A 89 35.82 -26.33 13.11
C LEU A 89 36.28 -27.73 13.55
N ASN A 90 36.81 -27.88 14.77
CA ASN A 90 37.13 -29.19 15.36
C ASN A 90 35.87 -29.99 15.74
N HIS A 91 34.77 -29.34 16.12
CA HIS A 91 33.46 -30.01 16.26
C HIS A 91 32.89 -30.45 14.90
N MET A 92 33.11 -29.69 13.82
CA MET A 92 32.80 -30.14 12.45
C MET A 92 33.70 -31.31 12.06
N ILE A 93 35.01 -31.25 12.25
CA ILE A 93 35.96 -32.33 11.91
C ILE A 93 35.67 -33.61 12.70
N GLY A 94 35.33 -33.50 14.00
CA GLY A 94 34.88 -34.65 14.79
C GLY A 94 33.58 -35.28 14.27
N TYR A 95 32.69 -34.47 13.69
CA TYR A 95 31.48 -34.95 13.02
C TYR A 95 31.78 -35.62 11.66
N ILE A 96 32.65 -35.03 10.83
CA ILE A 96 33.15 -35.63 9.57
C ILE A 96 33.71 -37.03 9.85
N GLN A 97 34.58 -37.16 10.87
CA GLN A 97 35.17 -38.44 11.28
C GLN A 97 34.14 -39.47 11.80
N LYS A 98 33.17 -39.02 12.60
CA LYS A 98 32.06 -39.86 13.10
C LYS A 98 31.23 -40.43 11.93
N MET A 99 30.99 -39.62 10.90
CA MET A 99 30.17 -39.97 9.73
C MET A 99 30.90 -40.89 8.73
N GLN A 100 32.24 -40.82 8.65
CA GLN A 100 33.06 -41.72 7.81
C GLN A 100 33.26 -43.13 8.40
N GLY A 101 32.55 -43.50 9.47
CA GLY A 101 32.45 -44.89 9.93
C GLY A 101 33.55 -45.37 10.88
N GLY A 102 34.23 -44.46 11.58
CA GLY A 102 35.09 -44.84 12.71
C GLY A 102 34.28 -45.45 13.87
N GLU A 103 34.72 -46.59 14.42
CA GLU A 103 34.14 -47.11 15.67
C GLU A 103 34.32 -46.07 16.79
N ALA A 104 33.22 -45.70 17.45
CA ALA A 104 33.30 -45.02 18.73
C ALA A 104 34.03 -45.92 19.75
N PRO A 105 35.05 -45.42 20.48
CA PRO A 105 35.60 -46.14 21.61
C PRO A 105 34.48 -46.51 22.59
N VAL A 106 34.40 -47.79 22.97
CA VAL A 106 33.33 -48.32 23.84
C VAL A 106 33.22 -47.46 25.10
N ALA A 107 32.02 -46.95 25.36
CA ALA A 107 31.76 -45.96 26.41
C ALA A 107 32.19 -46.45 27.82
N VAL A 108 33.18 -45.78 28.39
CA VAL A 108 33.57 -45.84 29.81
C VAL A 108 34.10 -44.45 30.22
N PRO A 109 34.18 -44.14 31.53
CA PRO A 109 33.41 -43.06 32.11
C PRO A 109 34.20 -41.74 32.23
N GLU A 110 33.71 -40.84 33.06
CA GLU A 110 34.36 -39.59 33.45
C GLU A 110 35.87 -39.74 33.81
N GLN A 111 36.74 -38.98 33.10
CA GLN A 111 38.04 -38.43 33.52
C GLN A 111 39.38 -39.27 33.44
N ARG A 112 40.35 -38.76 32.61
CA ARG A 112 41.85 -38.72 32.77
C ARG A 112 42.83 -39.94 32.43
N MET A 113 43.27 -40.08 31.15
CA MET A 113 44.71 -40.20 30.65
C MET A 113 45.56 -41.53 30.90
N PRO A 114 46.83 -41.84 30.42
CA PRO A 114 47.99 -41.06 29.84
C PRO A 114 48.87 -41.70 28.64
N GLU A 115 50.17 -41.31 28.49
CA GLU A 115 51.20 -41.43 27.38
C GLU A 115 52.30 -42.56 27.60
N PRO A 116 53.40 -42.85 26.79
CA PRO A 116 53.94 -42.32 25.49
C PRO A 116 54.56 -43.36 24.44
N VAL A 117 55.34 -42.86 23.44
CA VAL A 117 55.83 -43.41 22.10
C VAL A 117 57.37 -43.82 22.17
N PRO A 118 58.26 -44.25 21.19
CA PRO A 118 58.27 -44.28 19.67
C PRO A 118 59.08 -45.40 18.86
N GLU A 119 59.03 -45.33 17.49
CA GLU A 119 60.07 -45.56 16.40
C GLU A 119 60.88 -46.90 16.16
N PRO A 120 61.64 -47.13 15.01
CA PRO A 120 61.60 -46.62 13.60
C PRO A 120 62.02 -47.59 12.38
N ILE A 121 61.66 -47.25 11.10
CA ILE A 121 62.42 -47.37 9.76
C ILE A 121 62.74 -48.81 9.15
N PRO A 122 62.99 -49.11 7.80
CA PRO A 122 63.11 -48.36 6.49
C PRO A 122 62.35 -48.91 5.19
N GLU A 123 62.59 -48.23 4.04
CA GLU A 123 62.29 -48.39 2.55
C GLU A 123 62.81 -49.66 1.77
N PRO A 124 62.65 -49.94 0.40
CA PRO A 124 62.72 -49.02 -0.81
C PRO A 124 62.06 -49.32 -2.24
N VAL A 125 61.83 -48.25 -3.05
CA VAL A 125 62.10 -47.98 -4.54
C VAL A 125 61.62 -48.85 -5.76
N ALA A 126 60.99 -48.22 -6.80
CA ALA A 126 61.17 -48.43 -8.30
C ALA A 126 60.40 -47.43 -9.26
N LYS A 127 60.74 -47.32 -10.57
CA LYS A 127 60.18 -46.44 -11.68
C LYS A 127 60.49 -47.03 -13.11
N PRO A 128 60.28 -46.38 -14.30
CA PRO A 128 59.08 -45.80 -14.99
C PRO A 128 58.97 -46.17 -16.52
N VAL A 129 58.00 -45.62 -17.31
CA VAL A 129 57.94 -45.50 -18.82
C VAL A 129 56.57 -44.87 -19.27
N VAL A 130 56.25 -44.22 -20.42
CA VAL A 130 56.83 -43.29 -21.47
C VAL A 130 55.62 -42.68 -22.27
N ALA A 131 55.76 -41.55 -23.02
CA ALA A 131 54.66 -40.81 -23.71
C ALA A 131 54.87 -40.54 -25.24
N THR A 132 53.85 -40.03 -25.97
CA THR A 132 53.91 -39.57 -27.40
C THR A 132 52.82 -38.50 -27.74
N GLU A 133 53.06 -37.63 -28.74
CA GLU A 133 52.18 -36.51 -29.20
C GLU A 133 52.04 -36.44 -30.75
N VAL A 134 50.98 -35.80 -31.28
CA VAL A 134 50.80 -35.31 -32.70
C VAL A 134 49.79 -34.12 -32.72
N SER A 135 49.90 -33.13 -33.64
CA SER A 135 49.01 -31.93 -33.62
C SER A 135 48.84 -31.14 -34.95
N THR A 136 47.81 -30.26 -35.00
CA THR A 136 47.52 -29.14 -35.95
C THR A 136 47.03 -29.49 -37.38
N THR A 137 46.09 -28.78 -38.02
CA THR A 137 46.06 -27.31 -38.24
C THR A 137 44.69 -26.62 -38.43
N SER A 138 43.54 -27.29 -38.61
CA SER A 138 42.25 -26.61 -38.84
C SER A 138 41.70 -25.90 -37.60
N ASP A 139 42.01 -26.44 -36.43
CA ASP A 139 41.17 -26.23 -35.25
C ASP A 139 41.57 -24.94 -34.51
N SER A 140 42.83 -24.51 -34.64
CA SER A 140 43.40 -23.39 -33.89
C SER A 140 42.76 -22.02 -34.14
N GLU A 141 42.19 -21.77 -35.33
CA GLU A 141 41.48 -20.50 -35.61
C GLU A 141 40.09 -20.52 -34.97
N MET A 142 39.41 -21.67 -35.02
CA MET A 142 38.12 -21.90 -34.36
C MET A 142 38.25 -21.86 -32.83
N THR A 143 39.31 -22.45 -32.28
CA THR A 143 39.68 -22.39 -30.86
C THR A 143 39.84 -20.95 -30.37
N GLN A 144 40.60 -20.10 -31.08
CA GLN A 144 40.78 -18.71 -30.68
C GLN A 144 39.47 -17.93 -30.75
N GLN A 145 38.67 -18.16 -31.80
CA GLN A 145 37.36 -17.52 -31.97
C GLN A 145 36.36 -17.90 -30.85
N VAL A 146 36.43 -19.13 -30.31
CA VAL A 146 35.67 -19.54 -29.13
C VAL A 146 36.16 -18.80 -27.87
N ILE A 147 37.48 -18.74 -27.62
CA ILE A 147 38.04 -18.01 -26.47
C ILE A 147 37.65 -16.53 -26.52
N ASP A 148 37.76 -15.88 -27.68
CA ASP A 148 37.46 -14.45 -27.84
C ASP A 148 36.00 -14.10 -27.49
N VAL A 149 35.04 -15.03 -27.69
CA VAL A 149 33.63 -14.88 -27.28
C VAL A 149 33.49 -15.00 -25.75
N VAL A 150 34.19 -15.95 -25.11
CA VAL A 150 34.14 -16.12 -23.64
C VAL A 150 34.75 -14.91 -22.95
N VAL A 151 35.89 -14.40 -23.44
CA VAL A 151 36.53 -13.15 -22.96
C VAL A 151 35.56 -11.97 -23.02
N LYS A 152 34.83 -11.81 -24.14
CA LYS A 152 33.85 -10.74 -24.35
C LYS A 152 32.72 -10.75 -23.31
N HIS A 153 32.24 -11.93 -22.91
CA HIS A 153 31.09 -12.07 -22.00
C HIS A 153 31.45 -12.14 -20.51
N THR A 154 32.66 -12.60 -20.18
CA THR A 154 33.14 -12.73 -18.79
C THR A 154 34.04 -11.57 -18.33
N GLY A 155 34.72 -10.91 -19.26
CA GLY A 155 35.74 -9.90 -18.95
C GLY A 155 37.09 -10.46 -18.48
N TYR A 156 37.27 -11.79 -18.43
CA TYR A 156 38.55 -12.41 -18.06
C TYR A 156 39.64 -12.17 -19.13
N PRO A 157 40.92 -12.06 -18.74
CA PRO A 157 42.03 -12.01 -19.70
C PRO A 157 42.10 -13.29 -20.56
N ALA A 158 42.35 -13.14 -21.85
CA ALA A 158 42.41 -14.27 -22.80
C ALA A 158 43.53 -15.29 -22.48
N ASP A 159 44.55 -14.88 -21.73
CA ASP A 159 45.65 -15.71 -21.23
C ASP A 159 45.35 -16.41 -19.89
N PHE A 160 44.13 -16.26 -19.36
CA PHE A 160 43.63 -16.95 -18.15
C PHE A 160 42.61 -18.07 -18.46
N ILE A 161 42.17 -18.19 -19.71
CA ILE A 161 41.16 -19.17 -20.16
C ILE A 161 41.85 -20.34 -20.84
N GLU A 162 41.76 -21.53 -20.24
CA GLU A 162 42.25 -22.79 -20.81
C GLU A 162 41.08 -23.65 -21.33
N LEU A 163 41.33 -24.48 -22.34
CA LEU A 163 40.24 -25.13 -23.09
C LEU A 163 39.56 -26.29 -22.36
N ASP A 164 40.29 -26.93 -21.45
CA ASP A 164 39.81 -28.05 -20.65
C ASP A 164 39.23 -27.60 -19.30
N GLN A 165 39.18 -26.28 -19.02
CA GLN A 165 38.56 -25.74 -17.81
C GLN A 165 37.04 -25.90 -17.81
N ASP A 166 36.49 -26.20 -16.63
CA ASP A 166 35.05 -26.25 -16.41
C ASP A 166 34.45 -24.84 -16.39
N LEU A 167 33.45 -24.60 -17.25
CA LEU A 167 32.82 -23.30 -17.43
C LEU A 167 32.10 -22.86 -16.16
N GLU A 168 31.39 -23.77 -15.49
CA GLU A 168 30.65 -23.48 -14.27
C GLU A 168 31.55 -23.61 -13.03
N GLY A 169 32.29 -24.71 -12.95
CA GLY A 169 33.05 -25.12 -11.77
C GLY A 169 34.41 -24.45 -11.57
N GLU A 170 35.08 -24.01 -12.65
CA GLU A 170 36.44 -23.45 -12.59
C GLU A 170 36.53 -22.02 -13.10
N LEU A 171 35.81 -21.68 -14.17
CA LEU A 171 35.68 -20.30 -14.68
C LEU A 171 34.52 -19.53 -14.03
N GLY A 172 33.64 -20.17 -13.25
CA GLY A 172 32.57 -19.48 -12.51
C GLY A 172 31.52 -18.80 -13.40
N ILE A 173 31.39 -19.26 -14.65
CA ILE A 173 30.42 -18.78 -15.63
C ILE A 173 29.10 -19.51 -15.34
N ASP A 174 28.11 -18.82 -14.79
CA ASP A 174 26.81 -19.40 -14.51
C ASP A 174 26.10 -19.89 -15.78
N THR A 175 25.09 -20.76 -15.62
CA THR A 175 24.38 -21.41 -16.72
C THR A 175 23.67 -20.43 -17.66
N VAL A 176 23.26 -19.26 -17.18
CA VAL A 176 22.68 -18.18 -18.01
C VAL A 176 23.77 -17.57 -18.90
N LYS A 177 24.94 -17.28 -18.32
CA LYS A 177 26.09 -16.71 -19.04
C LYS A 177 26.74 -17.70 -20.01
N GLN A 178 26.73 -19.00 -19.71
CA GLN A 178 27.12 -20.05 -20.66
C GLN A 178 26.18 -20.14 -21.86
N ALA A 179 24.86 -19.97 -21.65
CA ALA A 179 23.88 -19.96 -22.74
C ALA A 179 24.11 -18.79 -23.69
N GLU A 180 24.34 -17.58 -23.19
CA GLU A 180 24.72 -16.40 -24.01
C GLU A 180 25.98 -16.67 -24.86
N ILE A 181 27.01 -17.28 -24.26
CA ILE A 181 28.25 -17.65 -24.96
C ILE A 181 27.98 -18.68 -26.06
N MET A 182 27.14 -19.69 -25.82
CA MET A 182 26.79 -20.69 -26.83
C MET A 182 25.97 -20.10 -27.99
N VAL A 183 25.10 -19.11 -27.75
CA VAL A 183 24.35 -18.41 -28.80
C VAL A 183 25.27 -17.64 -29.75
N ASP A 184 26.24 -16.88 -29.22
CA ASP A 184 27.26 -16.20 -30.03
C ASP A 184 28.11 -17.20 -30.82
N ILE A 185 28.54 -18.31 -30.20
CA ILE A 185 29.32 -19.39 -30.84
C ILE A 185 28.51 -20.04 -31.98
N ARG A 186 27.24 -20.37 -31.75
CA ARG A 186 26.34 -20.95 -32.78
C ARG A 186 26.28 -20.07 -34.02
N THR A 187 26.09 -18.77 -33.79
CA THR A 187 25.96 -17.74 -34.83
C THR A 187 27.27 -17.53 -35.57
N LEU A 188 28.40 -17.52 -34.85
CA LEU A 188 29.74 -17.34 -35.42
C LEU A 188 30.18 -18.49 -36.34
N PHE A 189 29.66 -19.70 -36.12
CA PHE A 189 30.07 -20.92 -36.84
C PHE A 189 29.00 -21.54 -37.76
N GLU A 190 27.86 -20.88 -37.97
CA GLU A 190 26.73 -21.32 -38.81
C GLU A 190 26.27 -22.76 -38.48
N LEU A 191 25.90 -23.00 -37.22
CA LEU A 191 25.56 -24.34 -36.72
C LEU A 191 24.03 -24.59 -36.67
N PRO A 192 23.55 -25.78 -37.11
CA PRO A 192 22.14 -26.15 -37.01
C PRO A 192 21.70 -26.35 -35.56
N VAL A 193 20.42 -26.70 -35.37
CA VAL A 193 19.85 -27.00 -34.04
C VAL A 193 19.75 -28.49 -33.79
N ASP A 194 19.79 -28.83 -32.51
CA ASP A 194 20.02 -30.15 -31.93
C ASP A 194 19.27 -30.14 -30.60
N GLU A 195 18.08 -30.73 -30.58
CA GLU A 195 17.13 -30.67 -29.46
C GLU A 195 17.57 -31.59 -28.30
N ASP A 196 18.52 -32.50 -28.56
CA ASP A 196 19.21 -33.34 -27.56
C ASP A 196 20.40 -32.62 -26.87
N PHE A 197 20.65 -31.32 -27.13
CA PHE A 197 21.82 -30.61 -26.57
C PHE A 197 21.58 -30.08 -25.14
N LEU A 198 22.25 -30.68 -24.17
CA LEU A 198 22.30 -30.21 -22.77
C LEU A 198 23.65 -29.55 -22.48
N LEU A 199 23.65 -28.35 -21.88
CA LEU A 199 24.89 -27.64 -21.50
C LEU A 199 25.73 -28.45 -20.50
N SER A 200 25.09 -29.19 -19.59
CA SER A 200 25.72 -30.07 -18.60
C SER A 200 26.63 -31.15 -19.20
N ASP A 201 26.35 -31.55 -20.44
CA ASP A 201 27.09 -32.59 -21.15
C ASP A 201 28.29 -32.01 -21.92
N HIS A 202 28.42 -30.67 -21.94
CA HIS A 202 29.47 -29.93 -22.63
C HIS A 202 30.18 -28.88 -21.73
N PRO A 203 30.63 -29.24 -20.51
CA PRO A 203 31.03 -28.28 -19.47
C PRO A 203 32.37 -27.57 -19.71
N THR A 204 33.11 -27.87 -20.79
CA THR A 204 34.39 -27.20 -21.09
C THR A 204 34.43 -26.69 -22.52
N LEU A 205 35.29 -25.70 -22.81
CA LEU A 205 35.45 -25.17 -24.18
C LEU A 205 35.90 -26.24 -25.18
N ASN A 206 36.69 -27.23 -24.76
CA ASN A 206 37.02 -28.39 -25.59
C ASN A 206 35.83 -29.32 -25.84
N HIS A 207 34.87 -29.44 -24.90
CA HIS A 207 33.61 -30.14 -25.16
C HIS A 207 32.69 -29.33 -26.09
N MET A 208 32.67 -28.00 -26.01
CA MET A 208 31.97 -27.14 -26.99
C MET A 208 32.62 -27.26 -28.38
N ILE A 209 33.95 -27.13 -28.49
CA ILE A 209 34.69 -27.27 -29.76
C ILE A 209 34.53 -28.68 -30.35
N GLY A 210 34.58 -29.72 -29.50
CA GLY A 210 34.28 -31.10 -29.88
C GLY A 210 32.84 -31.29 -30.38
N TYR A 211 31.89 -30.57 -29.81
CA TYR A 211 30.50 -30.54 -30.26
C TYR A 211 30.33 -29.83 -31.62
N ILE A 212 30.94 -28.66 -31.80
CA ILE A 212 31.01 -27.93 -33.08
C ILE A 212 31.57 -28.84 -34.19
N LEU A 213 32.58 -29.64 -33.87
CA LEU A 213 33.16 -30.65 -34.77
C LEU A 213 32.24 -31.87 -34.98
N LYS A 214 31.58 -32.39 -33.94
CA LYS A 214 30.59 -33.49 -34.02
C LYS A 214 29.45 -33.13 -34.99
N MET A 215 28.90 -31.92 -34.88
CA MET A 215 27.84 -31.41 -35.76
C MET A 215 28.31 -31.12 -37.19
N LYS A 216 29.63 -30.99 -37.40
CA LYS A 216 30.27 -30.95 -38.73
C LYS A 216 30.74 -32.34 -39.24
N GLY A 217 30.71 -33.38 -38.38
CA GLY A 217 30.48 -34.79 -38.73
C GLY A 217 31.67 -35.77 -38.70
N SER A 218 31.98 -36.41 -37.54
CA SER A 218 32.87 -37.61 -37.41
C SER A 218 32.77 -38.32 -36.02
N ALA A 219 33.10 -39.64 -35.90
CA ALA A 219 32.85 -40.45 -34.67
C ALA A 219 33.73 -41.75 -34.46
N PRO A 220 33.88 -42.30 -33.21
CA PRO A 220 34.55 -43.60 -32.87
C PRO A 220 33.72 -44.64 -32.03
N ILE A 221 34.34 -45.72 -31.46
CA ILE A 221 33.73 -47.07 -31.16
C ILE A 221 34.11 -47.74 -29.78
N ALA A 222 33.36 -48.77 -29.30
CA ALA A 222 33.30 -49.38 -27.94
C ALA A 222 33.91 -50.82 -27.69
N SER A 223 33.73 -51.44 -26.49
CA SER A 223 34.01 -52.88 -26.15
C SER A 223 33.24 -53.44 -24.89
N ALA A 224 33.23 -54.77 -24.59
CA ALA A 224 32.34 -55.44 -23.57
C ALA A 224 32.87 -56.79 -22.91
N PRO A 225 32.08 -57.83 -22.47
CA PRO A 225 31.95 -58.27 -21.04
C PRO A 225 32.10 -59.82 -20.73
N PRO A 226 31.76 -60.32 -19.50
CA PRO A 226 31.17 -61.68 -19.31
C PRO A 226 30.08 -61.85 -18.18
N GLN A 227 29.45 -63.05 -18.07
CA GLN A 227 28.30 -63.45 -17.18
C GLN A 227 28.64 -64.65 -16.23
N VAL A 228 27.82 -65.27 -15.33
CA VAL A 228 26.34 -65.40 -15.04
C VAL A 228 26.11 -65.52 -13.48
N VAL A 229 25.11 -66.09 -12.75
CA VAL A 229 24.00 -67.11 -12.86
C VAL A 229 22.90 -66.86 -11.75
N PRO A 230 21.73 -67.57 -11.65
CA PRO A 230 20.52 -67.11 -10.90
C PRO A 230 19.89 -68.02 -9.79
N GLU A 231 18.92 -67.47 -9.02
CA GLU A 231 17.72 -68.06 -8.35
C GLU A 231 16.93 -66.90 -7.64
N ALA A 232 15.63 -66.90 -7.29
CA ALA A 232 14.41 -67.66 -7.64
C ALA A 232 13.14 -66.81 -7.27
N VAL A 233 11.94 -67.14 -7.79
CA VAL A 233 10.68 -66.32 -7.67
C VAL A 233 9.71 -66.84 -6.60
N PRO A 234 8.79 -66.00 -6.07
CA PRO A 234 7.36 -66.23 -6.35
C PRO A 234 6.54 -64.95 -6.67
N THR A 235 5.33 -65.14 -7.23
CA THR A 235 4.51 -64.13 -7.92
C THR A 235 3.20 -63.75 -7.23
N VAL A 236 2.73 -62.51 -7.44
CA VAL A 236 1.31 -62.10 -7.39
C VAL A 236 1.04 -61.16 -8.58
N SER A 237 -0.20 -61.11 -9.11
CA SER A 237 -0.54 -60.45 -10.39
C SER A 237 -1.48 -59.23 -10.23
N GLU A 238 -1.19 -58.15 -10.97
CA GLU A 238 -1.95 -57.65 -12.16
C GLU A 238 -3.49 -57.81 -12.18
N VAL A 239 -4.35 -56.93 -12.74
CA VAL A 239 -4.29 -55.74 -13.65
C VAL A 239 -5.54 -54.84 -13.34
N PRO A 240 -5.84 -53.66 -13.96
CA PRO A 240 -5.12 -52.83 -14.95
C PRO A 240 -5.06 -51.30 -14.60
N ALA A 241 -4.66 -50.46 -15.56
CA ALA A 241 -4.92 -49.01 -15.63
C ALA A 241 -5.35 -48.60 -17.08
N PRO A 242 -6.05 -47.47 -17.31
CA PRO A 242 -6.58 -47.09 -18.62
C PRO A 242 -5.65 -46.18 -19.45
N THR A 243 -5.87 -46.14 -20.77
CA THR A 243 -5.21 -45.25 -21.74
C THR A 243 -6.16 -44.15 -22.24
N SER A 244 -5.63 -42.95 -22.51
CA SER A 244 -6.33 -41.85 -23.21
C SER A 244 -5.53 -41.39 -24.44
N SER A 245 -6.13 -40.51 -25.26
CA SER A 245 -5.56 -39.99 -26.51
C SER A 245 -5.60 -38.45 -26.52
N PRO A 246 -4.66 -37.76 -27.19
CA PRO A 246 -4.62 -36.29 -27.22
C PRO A 246 -5.77 -35.65 -28.05
N PRO A 247 -6.09 -34.36 -27.79
CA PRO A 247 -7.16 -33.61 -28.46
C PRO A 247 -6.72 -33.04 -29.83
N PRO A 248 -7.67 -32.49 -30.65
CA PRO A 248 -7.34 -31.85 -31.93
C PRO A 248 -6.86 -30.41 -31.78
N VAL A 249 -5.83 -30.04 -32.55
CA VAL A 249 -5.26 -28.69 -32.64
C VAL A 249 -6.15 -27.74 -33.47
N VAL A 250 -6.12 -26.44 -33.17
CA VAL A 250 -6.84 -25.37 -33.87
C VAL A 250 -5.84 -24.36 -34.42
N HIS A 251 -5.91 -24.07 -35.72
CA HIS A 251 -4.93 -23.23 -36.43
C HIS A 251 -5.51 -21.89 -36.91
N ASP A 252 -4.76 -20.80 -36.71
CA ASP A 252 -4.97 -19.48 -37.36
C ASP A 252 -3.62 -18.82 -37.65
N ALA A 253 -3.21 -18.88 -38.92
CA ALA A 253 -1.91 -18.44 -39.39
C ALA A 253 -1.55 -16.97 -39.06
N ASN A 254 -2.53 -16.08 -38.81
CA ASN A 254 -2.24 -14.69 -38.42
C ASN A 254 -1.87 -14.58 -36.94
N ILE A 255 -2.51 -15.38 -36.09
CA ILE A 255 -2.23 -15.48 -34.66
C ILE A 255 -0.92 -16.23 -34.46
N GLU A 256 -0.72 -17.35 -35.17
CA GLU A 256 0.52 -18.14 -35.19
C GLU A 256 1.73 -17.25 -35.57
N SER A 257 1.65 -16.51 -36.67
CA SER A 257 2.76 -15.64 -37.13
C SER A 257 3.10 -14.54 -36.12
N SER A 258 2.09 -13.92 -35.50
CA SER A 258 2.33 -12.83 -34.55
C SER A 258 2.78 -13.34 -33.17
N LEU A 259 2.37 -14.55 -32.77
CA LEU A 259 2.94 -15.23 -31.59
C LEU A 259 4.42 -15.54 -31.79
N ILE A 260 4.80 -16.03 -32.97
CA ILE A 260 6.21 -16.23 -33.33
C ILE A 260 6.96 -14.90 -33.21
N GLU A 261 6.47 -13.80 -33.78
CA GLU A 261 7.12 -12.49 -33.64
C GLU A 261 7.29 -12.02 -32.18
N VAL A 262 6.35 -12.35 -31.28
CA VAL A 262 6.50 -12.05 -29.84
C VAL A 262 7.58 -12.91 -29.18
N VAL A 263 7.60 -14.22 -29.43
CA VAL A 263 8.63 -15.08 -28.84
C VAL A 263 10.01 -14.73 -29.40
N VAL A 264 10.12 -14.49 -30.72
CA VAL A 264 11.33 -13.94 -31.38
C VAL A 264 11.81 -12.65 -30.70
N LYS A 265 10.90 -11.73 -30.35
CA LYS A 265 11.23 -10.47 -29.66
C LYS A 265 11.82 -10.71 -28.26
N HIS A 266 11.30 -11.70 -27.52
CA HIS A 266 11.63 -11.94 -26.12
C HIS A 266 12.78 -12.93 -25.89
N THR A 267 12.90 -13.97 -26.71
CA THR A 267 13.98 -14.97 -26.62
C THR A 267 15.14 -14.70 -27.59
N GLY A 268 14.90 -13.89 -28.63
CA GLY A 268 15.88 -13.64 -29.70
C GLY A 268 16.00 -14.78 -30.73
N TYR A 269 15.17 -15.83 -30.64
CA TYR A 269 15.22 -16.95 -31.59
C TYR A 269 14.79 -16.52 -33.01
N PRO A 270 15.28 -17.17 -34.08
CA PRO A 270 14.77 -16.95 -35.44
C PRO A 270 13.30 -17.39 -35.58
N ALA A 271 12.53 -16.65 -36.37
CA ALA A 271 11.10 -16.94 -36.60
C ALA A 271 10.84 -18.30 -37.28
N ASP A 272 11.82 -18.80 -38.04
CA ASP A 272 11.83 -20.12 -38.66
C ASP A 272 12.33 -21.24 -37.73
N PHE A 273 12.61 -20.93 -36.45
CA PHE A 273 13.01 -21.89 -35.43
C PHE A 273 11.96 -22.10 -34.32
N ILE A 274 10.76 -21.54 -34.47
CA ILE A 274 9.69 -21.64 -33.47
C ILE A 274 8.50 -22.41 -34.06
N GLU A 275 8.30 -23.65 -33.61
CA GLU A 275 7.13 -24.46 -33.99
C GLU A 275 5.98 -24.27 -32.99
N MET A 276 4.75 -24.41 -33.47
CA MET A 276 3.55 -24.15 -32.64
C MET A 276 3.31 -25.21 -31.56
N ASP A 277 3.77 -26.45 -31.75
CA ASP A 277 3.57 -27.54 -30.81
C ASP A 277 4.69 -27.69 -29.77
N GLN A 278 5.76 -26.87 -29.86
CA GLN A 278 6.91 -26.94 -28.95
C GLN A 278 6.57 -26.48 -27.52
N ASP A 279 7.16 -27.15 -26.53
CA ASP A 279 7.02 -26.82 -25.11
C ASP A 279 7.85 -25.58 -24.74
N LEU A 280 7.19 -24.58 -24.16
CA LEU A 280 7.76 -23.28 -23.81
C LEU A 280 8.87 -23.42 -22.76
N GLU A 281 8.69 -24.26 -21.74
CA GLU A 281 9.67 -24.44 -20.66
C GLU A 281 10.69 -25.54 -21.02
N GLY A 282 10.20 -26.67 -21.53
CA GLY A 282 11.01 -27.88 -21.75
C GLY A 282 11.80 -27.93 -23.06
N GLU A 283 11.35 -27.26 -24.12
CA GLU A 283 11.95 -27.34 -25.46
C GLU A 283 12.46 -25.98 -25.96
N LEU A 284 11.77 -24.89 -25.63
CA LEU A 284 12.18 -23.51 -25.92
C LEU A 284 12.91 -22.83 -24.74
N GLY A 285 13.03 -23.48 -23.57
CA GLY A 285 13.84 -22.99 -22.44
C GLY A 285 13.36 -21.66 -21.83
N ILE A 286 12.11 -21.29 -22.04
CA ILE A 286 11.49 -20.04 -21.59
C ILE A 286 10.99 -20.25 -20.17
N ASP A 287 11.69 -19.68 -19.19
CA ASP A 287 11.29 -19.75 -17.78
C ASP A 287 9.96 -19.01 -17.49
N THR A 288 9.40 -19.23 -16.30
CA THR A 288 8.10 -18.69 -15.90
C THR A 288 8.05 -17.16 -15.80
N VAL A 289 9.19 -16.48 -15.65
CA VAL A 289 9.28 -15.00 -15.72
C VAL A 289 9.20 -14.57 -17.17
N LYS A 290 9.96 -15.23 -18.06
CA LYS A 290 10.00 -14.89 -19.48
C LYS A 290 8.72 -15.25 -20.24
N GLN A 291 8.02 -16.32 -19.84
CA GLN A 291 6.67 -16.62 -20.34
C GLN A 291 5.65 -15.54 -19.91
N ALA A 292 5.81 -14.95 -18.71
CA ALA A 292 4.95 -13.85 -18.26
C ALA A 292 5.19 -12.57 -19.10
N GLU A 293 6.45 -12.22 -19.39
CA GLU A 293 6.79 -11.11 -20.31
C GLU A 293 6.18 -11.33 -21.72
N ILE A 294 6.27 -12.54 -22.25
CA ILE A 294 5.63 -12.93 -23.52
C ILE A 294 4.10 -12.78 -23.44
N MET A 295 3.47 -13.16 -22.32
CA MET A 295 2.02 -12.97 -22.14
C MET A 295 1.61 -11.48 -22.06
N VAL A 296 2.45 -10.58 -21.53
CA VAL A 296 2.19 -9.14 -21.57
C VAL A 296 2.14 -8.64 -23.02
N ASP A 297 3.15 -8.97 -23.84
CA ASP A 297 3.18 -8.63 -25.27
C ASP A 297 1.98 -9.23 -26.04
N VAL A 298 1.65 -10.50 -25.77
CA VAL A 298 0.50 -11.19 -26.37
C VAL A 298 -0.82 -10.49 -26.01
N ARG A 299 -1.00 -10.06 -24.75
CA ARG A 299 -2.18 -9.31 -24.31
C ARG A 299 -2.28 -7.97 -25.05
N GLU A 300 -1.18 -7.23 -25.21
CA GLU A 300 -1.14 -5.96 -25.95
C GLU A 300 -1.43 -6.16 -27.45
N ILE A 301 -0.61 -6.96 -28.15
CA ILE A 301 -0.64 -7.13 -29.61
C ILE A 301 -1.96 -7.72 -30.10
N PHE A 302 -2.56 -8.64 -29.34
CA PHE A 302 -3.86 -9.19 -29.68
C PHE A 302 -5.04 -8.46 -29.04
N SER A 303 -4.80 -7.45 -28.19
CA SER A 303 -5.81 -6.70 -27.43
C SER A 303 -6.75 -7.61 -26.63
N LEU A 304 -6.16 -8.50 -25.83
CA LEU A 304 -6.88 -9.40 -24.94
C LEU A 304 -7.22 -8.67 -23.63
N PRO A 305 -8.39 -8.92 -23.01
CA PRO A 305 -8.64 -8.48 -21.64
C PRO A 305 -7.69 -9.20 -20.67
N VAL A 306 -7.46 -8.60 -19.51
CA VAL A 306 -6.80 -9.29 -18.39
C VAL A 306 -7.68 -10.47 -17.96
N ASP A 307 -7.04 -11.61 -17.77
CA ASP A 307 -7.65 -12.86 -17.34
C ASP A 307 -6.96 -13.26 -16.03
N GLU A 308 -7.74 -13.29 -14.96
CA GLU A 308 -7.31 -13.56 -13.59
C GLU A 308 -7.23 -15.07 -13.30
N ASP A 309 -7.92 -15.90 -14.09
CA ASP A 309 -7.88 -17.37 -14.04
C ASP A 309 -6.75 -17.95 -14.93
N PHE A 310 -5.93 -17.11 -15.57
CA PHE A 310 -4.87 -17.58 -16.49
C PHE A 310 -3.64 -18.12 -15.74
N LEU A 311 -3.48 -19.44 -15.76
CA LEU A 311 -2.30 -20.14 -15.27
C LEU A 311 -1.35 -20.50 -16.42
N LEU A 312 -0.09 -20.05 -16.34
CA LEU A 312 0.95 -20.35 -17.33
C LEU A 312 1.17 -21.86 -17.53
N SER A 313 1.09 -22.64 -16.45
CA SER A 313 1.20 -24.11 -16.44
C SER A 313 0.20 -24.82 -17.35
N ASP A 314 -0.94 -24.20 -17.62
CA ASP A 314 -2.05 -24.79 -18.37
C ASP A 314 -1.93 -24.49 -19.88
N HIS A 315 -0.92 -23.69 -20.26
CA HIS A 315 -0.66 -23.27 -21.64
C HIS A 315 0.79 -23.54 -22.10
N PRO A 316 1.32 -24.77 -21.96
CA PRO A 316 2.75 -25.07 -22.14
C PRO A 316 3.27 -24.95 -23.58
N THR A 317 2.43 -24.76 -24.60
CA THR A 317 2.90 -24.62 -26.00
C THR A 317 2.27 -23.44 -26.71
N LEU A 318 2.86 -22.97 -27.80
CA LEU A 318 2.30 -21.87 -28.58
C LEU A 318 0.92 -22.18 -29.19
N ASN A 319 0.61 -23.44 -29.50
CA ASN A 319 -0.75 -23.86 -29.87
C ASN A 319 -1.75 -23.75 -28.71
N HIS A 320 -1.32 -23.87 -27.45
CA HIS A 320 -2.16 -23.54 -26.30
C HIS A 320 -2.39 -22.02 -26.18
N PHE A 321 -1.41 -21.19 -26.57
CA PHE A 321 -1.60 -19.73 -26.71
C PHE A 321 -2.51 -19.38 -27.90
N VAL A 322 -2.37 -20.01 -29.08
CA VAL A 322 -3.29 -19.84 -30.24
C VAL A 322 -4.71 -20.21 -29.83
N GLY A 323 -4.90 -21.39 -29.22
CA GLY A 323 -6.20 -21.84 -28.73
C GLY A 323 -6.81 -20.90 -27.69
N TYR A 324 -5.98 -20.35 -26.80
CA TYR A 324 -6.39 -19.33 -25.83
C TYR A 324 -6.82 -18.01 -26.50
N ILE A 325 -6.02 -17.47 -27.43
CA ILE A 325 -6.34 -16.24 -28.15
C ILE A 325 -7.60 -16.41 -29.00
N VAL A 326 -7.79 -17.55 -29.66
CA VAL A 326 -9.00 -17.87 -30.43
C VAL A 326 -10.23 -18.02 -29.52
N LYS A 327 -10.09 -18.66 -28.35
CA LYS A 327 -11.13 -18.72 -27.29
C LYS A 327 -11.53 -17.30 -26.86
N MET A 328 -10.57 -16.45 -26.52
CA MET A 328 -10.80 -15.08 -26.05
C MET A 328 -11.31 -14.14 -27.16
N LYS A 329 -11.04 -14.44 -28.43
CA LYS A 329 -11.59 -13.71 -29.61
C LYS A 329 -12.88 -14.30 -30.17
N GLY A 330 -13.44 -15.36 -29.55
CA GLY A 330 -14.78 -15.88 -29.84
C GLY A 330 -14.89 -16.89 -30.99
N GLY A 331 -13.80 -17.57 -31.37
CA GLY A 331 -13.83 -18.64 -32.37
C GLY A 331 -14.32 -19.99 -31.80
N GLN A 332 -15.32 -20.63 -32.43
CA GLN A 332 -15.79 -21.97 -32.09
C GLN A 332 -15.67 -22.97 -33.25
N PRO A 333 -15.14 -24.18 -33.02
CA PRO A 333 -15.37 -25.34 -33.89
C PRO A 333 -16.74 -25.99 -33.59
N GLU A 334 -17.60 -26.16 -34.60
CA GLU A 334 -18.91 -26.85 -34.45
C GLU A 334 -18.80 -28.38 -34.49
N ALA A 335 -19.38 -29.09 -33.50
CA ALA A 335 -20.07 -30.39 -33.74
C ALA A 335 -20.91 -30.95 -32.55
N GLN A 336 -22.22 -30.63 -32.54
CA GLN A 336 -23.33 -31.55 -32.23
C GLN A 336 -23.42 -32.29 -30.86
N SER A 337 -23.89 -31.56 -29.83
CA SER A 337 -25.17 -31.81 -29.12
C SER A 337 -25.61 -33.24 -28.72
N ALA A 338 -25.78 -33.45 -27.41
CA ALA A 338 -26.92 -34.17 -26.82
C ALA A 338 -27.31 -33.56 -25.45
N ALA A 339 -28.59 -33.61 -25.09
CA ALA A 339 -29.16 -33.07 -23.83
C ALA A 339 -28.82 -33.99 -22.61
N GLN A 340 -29.07 -33.66 -21.32
CA GLN A 340 -30.24 -32.93 -20.78
C GLN A 340 -30.09 -32.52 -19.29
N MET A 341 -30.64 -31.35 -18.94
CA MET A 341 -31.08 -30.84 -17.61
C MET A 341 -30.59 -31.51 -16.30
N ALA A 342 -29.89 -30.71 -15.48
CA ALA A 342 -30.19 -30.54 -14.04
C ALA A 342 -29.69 -29.15 -13.58
N ALA A 343 -30.28 -28.57 -12.53
CA ALA A 343 -29.92 -27.23 -12.04
C ALA A 343 -29.58 -27.24 -10.55
N THR A 344 -28.49 -26.54 -10.18
CA THR A 344 -28.19 -26.11 -8.81
C THR A 344 -27.56 -24.73 -8.88
N SER A 345 -27.89 -23.86 -7.93
CA SER A 345 -27.33 -22.51 -7.80
C SER A 345 -26.11 -22.49 -6.87
N THR A 346 -25.04 -21.83 -7.30
CA THR A 346 -23.96 -21.32 -6.44
C THR A 346 -23.85 -19.81 -6.63
N GLN A 347 -23.51 -19.09 -5.56
CA GLN A 347 -23.41 -17.63 -5.55
C GLN A 347 -21.97 -17.22 -5.85
N THR A 348 -21.78 -16.24 -6.74
CA THR A 348 -20.48 -15.60 -6.96
C THR A 348 -20.16 -14.67 -5.78
N PRO A 349 -18.91 -14.62 -5.29
CA PRO A 349 -18.44 -13.55 -4.40
C PRO A 349 -18.59 -12.17 -5.03
N ILE A 350 -18.62 -11.13 -4.19
CA ILE A 350 -18.63 -9.73 -4.64
C ILE A 350 -17.18 -9.31 -4.93
N ALA A 351 -16.95 -8.67 -6.07
CA ALA A 351 -15.62 -8.19 -6.47
C ALA A 351 -15.16 -7.03 -5.57
N ALA A 352 -13.85 -6.97 -5.30
CA ALA A 352 -13.21 -5.86 -4.62
C ALA A 352 -13.04 -4.64 -5.56
N PRO A 353 -12.94 -3.41 -5.03
CA PRO A 353 -12.54 -2.24 -5.84
C PRO A 353 -11.08 -2.37 -6.33
N PRO A 354 -10.71 -1.70 -7.43
CA PRO A 354 -9.34 -1.73 -7.96
C PRO A 354 -8.37 -0.96 -7.07
N ILE A 355 -7.15 -1.49 -6.92
CA ILE A 355 -6.04 -0.85 -6.20
C ILE A 355 -5.53 0.36 -7.00
N SER A 356 -5.27 1.48 -6.34
CA SER A 356 -4.67 2.65 -6.96
C SER A 356 -3.15 2.47 -7.18
N GLU A 357 -2.68 2.40 -8.43
CA GLU A 357 -1.24 2.30 -8.73
C GLU A 357 -0.47 3.59 -8.38
N VAL A 358 0.03 3.64 -7.14
CA VAL A 358 0.94 4.68 -6.66
C VAL A 358 2.30 4.53 -7.32
N THR A 359 2.51 5.27 -8.41
CA THR A 359 3.81 5.34 -9.10
C THR A 359 4.71 6.40 -8.47
N GLY A 360 5.87 5.96 -7.96
CA GLY A 360 7.00 6.82 -7.61
C GLY A 360 6.94 7.42 -6.19
N SER A 361 8.03 7.17 -5.47
CA SER A 361 8.28 7.66 -4.11
C SER A 361 8.10 9.16 -3.92
N ARG A 362 7.15 9.54 -3.05
CA ARG A 362 6.73 10.94 -2.79
C ARG A 362 6.37 11.18 -1.32
N ARG A 363 5.96 12.41 -1.01
CA ARG A 363 5.37 12.83 0.27
C ARG A 363 3.88 12.47 0.32
N TRP A 364 3.41 11.99 1.47
CA TRP A 364 2.01 11.76 1.76
C TRP A 364 1.60 12.39 3.10
N GLN A 365 0.50 13.12 3.10
CA GLN A 365 -0.06 13.75 4.29
C GLN A 365 -1.06 12.81 4.98
N VAL A 366 -0.80 12.45 6.23
CA VAL A 366 -1.76 11.65 7.00
C VAL A 366 -2.81 12.59 7.62
N GLU A 367 -4.08 12.32 7.32
CA GLU A 367 -5.26 13.00 7.90
C GLU A 367 -6.32 11.96 8.30
N VAL A 368 -7.42 12.41 8.91
CA VAL A 368 -8.54 11.54 9.30
C VAL A 368 -9.66 11.58 8.26
N GLU A 369 -10.14 10.40 7.88
CA GLU A 369 -11.24 10.19 6.93
C GLU A 369 -12.36 9.40 7.63
N GLU A 370 -13.63 9.67 7.28
CA GLU A 370 -14.78 8.99 7.89
C GLU A 370 -14.96 7.59 7.28
N ALA A 371 -15.10 6.57 8.12
CA ALA A 371 -14.89 5.18 7.74
C ALA A 371 -16.21 4.43 7.46
N GLU A 372 -16.38 3.93 6.23
CA GLU A 372 -17.55 3.16 5.83
C GLU A 372 -17.80 1.95 6.73
N THR A 373 -19.07 1.74 7.10
CA THR A 373 -19.46 0.65 8.01
C THR A 373 -19.73 -0.63 7.24
N ILE A 374 -18.65 -1.37 6.95
CA ILE A 374 -18.73 -2.74 6.43
C ILE A 374 -19.34 -3.64 7.51
N VAL A 375 -20.56 -4.11 7.29
CA VAL A 375 -21.26 -5.02 8.21
C VAL A 375 -20.78 -6.45 7.98
N ASP A 376 -20.03 -6.99 8.94
CA ASP A 376 -19.42 -8.32 8.88
C ASP A 376 -19.45 -8.97 10.28
N SER A 377 -20.32 -9.95 10.48
CA SER A 377 -20.61 -10.53 11.80
C SER A 377 -19.70 -11.71 12.14
N LEU A 378 -18.83 -11.54 13.14
CA LEU A 378 -17.99 -12.58 13.69
C LEU A 378 -18.76 -13.44 14.72
N SER A 379 -18.69 -14.75 14.56
CA SER A 379 -19.20 -15.73 15.53
C SER A 379 -18.04 -16.61 16.02
N LEU A 380 -17.86 -16.70 17.34
CA LEU A 380 -16.78 -17.44 17.98
C LEU A 380 -17.33 -18.42 19.03
N GLU A 381 -16.60 -19.51 19.27
CA GLU A 381 -16.86 -20.44 20.37
C GLU A 381 -15.59 -20.64 21.20
N GLY A 382 -15.71 -20.52 22.53
CA GLY A 382 -14.60 -20.68 23.47
C GLY A 382 -14.48 -19.53 24.46
N THR A 383 -13.24 -19.16 24.79
CA THR A 383 -12.91 -18.18 25.84
C THR A 383 -12.23 -16.94 25.25
N VAL A 384 -12.67 -15.75 25.66
CA VAL A 384 -11.98 -14.49 25.37
C VAL A 384 -11.21 -14.02 26.61
N VAL A 385 -9.94 -13.67 26.44
CA VAL A 385 -9.10 -13.11 27.50
C VAL A 385 -9.14 -11.58 27.42
N ILE A 386 -9.36 -10.87 28.53
CA ILE A 386 -9.53 -9.41 28.54
C ILE A 386 -8.62 -8.77 29.60
N THR A 387 -7.82 -7.77 29.25
CA THR A 387 -6.96 -7.09 30.25
C THR A 387 -7.69 -5.93 30.93
N ASP A 388 -7.54 -5.78 32.26
CA ASP A 388 -8.23 -4.75 33.06
C ASP A 388 -7.90 -3.31 32.60
N ASP A 389 -8.93 -2.54 32.27
CA ASP A 389 -8.94 -1.12 31.86
C ASP A 389 -8.94 -0.12 33.03
N GLY A 390 -9.40 -0.54 34.22
CA GLY A 390 -9.46 0.30 35.42
C GLY A 390 -10.67 1.24 35.53
N TRP A 391 -11.47 1.41 34.48
CA TRP A 391 -12.74 2.17 34.48
C TRP A 391 -13.96 1.27 34.73
N GLY A 392 -13.83 -0.04 34.48
CA GLY A 392 -14.86 -1.06 34.64
C GLY A 392 -15.37 -1.66 33.32
N ILE A 393 -14.83 -1.20 32.19
CA ILE A 393 -15.28 -1.58 30.83
C ILE A 393 -15.01 -3.06 30.57
N ALA A 394 -13.89 -3.62 31.06
CA ALA A 394 -13.61 -5.05 30.97
C ALA A 394 -14.70 -5.92 31.62
N GLU A 395 -15.29 -5.45 32.73
CA GLU A 395 -16.29 -6.22 33.49
C GLU A 395 -17.68 -6.16 32.85
N ALA A 396 -18.05 -5.01 32.28
CA ALA A 396 -19.23 -4.86 31.44
C ALA A 396 -19.08 -5.70 30.15
N LEU A 397 -17.95 -5.57 29.44
CA LEU A 397 -17.67 -6.33 28.22
C LEU A 397 -17.64 -7.84 28.47
N CYS A 398 -17.02 -8.30 29.57
CA CYS A 398 -17.11 -9.70 30.01
C CYS A 398 -18.56 -10.18 30.12
N SER A 399 -19.41 -9.38 30.77
CA SER A 399 -20.83 -9.70 30.96
C SER A 399 -21.62 -9.72 29.65
N ARG A 400 -21.28 -8.84 28.70
CA ARG A 400 -21.90 -8.82 27.36
C ARG A 400 -21.48 -10.01 26.50
N LEU A 401 -20.20 -10.37 26.48
CA LEU A 401 -19.71 -11.55 25.75
C LEU A 401 -20.24 -12.87 26.34
N GLU A 402 -20.43 -12.96 27.66
CA GLU A 402 -21.09 -14.11 28.29
C GLU A 402 -22.57 -14.23 27.90
N ASN A 403 -23.27 -13.11 27.71
CA ASN A 403 -24.63 -13.12 27.15
C ASN A 403 -24.67 -13.53 25.66
N ARG A 404 -23.56 -13.41 24.90
CA ARG A 404 -23.39 -14.03 23.56
C ARG A 404 -23.09 -15.53 23.63
N GLY A 405 -22.77 -16.08 24.80
CA GLY A 405 -22.41 -17.50 25.00
C GLY A 405 -20.90 -17.80 25.06
N LEU A 406 -20.04 -16.78 25.08
CA LEU A 406 -18.59 -16.97 25.27
C LEU A 406 -18.23 -17.13 26.76
N SER A 407 -17.10 -17.79 27.03
CA SER A 407 -16.46 -17.73 28.35
C SER A 407 -15.50 -16.55 28.42
N THR A 408 -15.24 -15.99 29.61
CA THR A 408 -14.27 -14.89 29.74
C THR A 408 -13.31 -15.08 30.91
N ILE A 409 -12.08 -14.58 30.74
CA ILE A 409 -11.02 -14.57 31.75
C ILE A 409 -10.38 -13.16 31.74
N ARG A 410 -10.17 -12.57 32.92
CA ARG A 410 -9.56 -11.24 33.04
C ARG A 410 -8.08 -11.29 33.43
N VAL A 411 -7.30 -10.32 32.96
CA VAL A 411 -5.86 -10.14 33.26
C VAL A 411 -5.59 -8.74 33.83
N GLY A 412 -5.35 -8.66 35.13
CA GLY A 412 -5.01 -7.43 35.84
C GLY A 412 -3.50 -7.18 35.87
N PHE A 413 -3.02 -6.25 35.04
CA PHE A 413 -1.62 -5.79 35.11
C PHE A 413 -1.38 -4.86 36.30
N GLU A 414 -0.40 -5.23 37.13
CA GLU A 414 -0.01 -4.56 38.39
C GLU A 414 1.53 -4.51 38.49
N ALA A 415 2.11 -3.32 38.29
CA ALA A 415 3.56 -3.12 38.36
C ALA A 415 4.11 -3.33 39.79
N GLY A 416 5.21 -4.06 39.93
CA GLY A 416 5.88 -4.34 41.19
C GLY A 416 5.23 -5.42 42.07
N ILE A 417 4.20 -6.14 41.57
CA ILE A 417 3.70 -7.34 42.25
C ILE A 417 4.80 -8.43 42.27
N ARG A 418 4.90 -9.19 43.36
CA ARG A 418 6.01 -10.15 43.58
C ARG A 418 5.82 -11.52 42.95
N ASP A 419 4.57 -11.96 42.89
CA ASP A 419 4.16 -13.30 42.51
C ASP A 419 2.85 -13.17 41.73
N VAL A 420 2.64 -13.99 40.70
CA VAL A 420 1.35 -14.05 40.00
C VAL A 420 0.27 -14.56 40.95
N SER A 421 -0.88 -13.88 40.99
CA SER A 421 -2.06 -14.35 41.74
C SER A 421 -3.22 -14.69 40.80
N ILE A 422 -4.00 -15.70 41.18
CA ILE A 422 -5.24 -16.09 40.48
C ILE A 422 -6.39 -15.94 41.48
N GLN A 423 -7.41 -15.20 41.10
CA GLN A 423 -8.53 -14.80 41.96
C GLN A 423 -9.86 -15.08 41.26
N THR A 424 -10.96 -15.06 42.02
CA THR A 424 -12.31 -15.17 41.46
C THR A 424 -13.10 -13.90 41.79
N GLU A 425 -13.27 -13.03 40.80
CA GLU A 425 -14.02 -11.77 40.91
C GLU A 425 -15.36 -11.95 40.18
N GLN A 426 -16.47 -11.68 40.87
CA GLN A 426 -17.86 -11.83 40.37
C GLN A 426 -18.23 -13.20 39.76
N GLY A 427 -17.39 -14.23 39.93
CA GLY A 427 -17.55 -15.57 39.36
C GLY A 427 -16.59 -15.89 38.22
N ARG A 428 -15.83 -14.90 37.73
CA ARG A 428 -14.82 -15.02 36.65
C ARG A 428 -13.43 -15.23 37.22
N THR A 429 -12.58 -15.92 36.47
CA THR A 429 -11.14 -16.05 36.81
C THR A 429 -10.41 -14.76 36.44
N VAL A 430 -9.64 -14.23 37.39
CA VAL A 430 -8.78 -13.06 37.17
C VAL A 430 -7.33 -13.41 37.52
N HIS A 431 -6.45 -13.31 36.53
CA HIS A 431 -5.01 -13.45 36.71
C HIS A 431 -4.40 -12.07 36.95
N ARG A 432 -3.53 -11.91 37.95
CA ARG A 432 -2.88 -10.63 38.28
C ARG A 432 -1.37 -10.81 38.33
N GLY A 433 -0.64 -9.93 37.63
CA GLY A 433 0.81 -10.05 37.42
C GLY A 433 1.45 -8.77 36.89
N ASP A 434 2.77 -8.74 36.85
CA ASP A 434 3.55 -7.58 36.39
C ASP A 434 3.80 -7.67 34.87
N PRO A 435 3.34 -6.70 34.05
CA PRO A 435 3.60 -6.69 32.61
C PRO A 435 5.08 -6.51 32.24
N GLY A 436 5.94 -6.08 33.18
CA GLY A 436 7.39 -5.94 33.00
C GLY A 436 8.19 -7.17 33.41
N ASN A 437 7.52 -8.23 33.86
CA ASN A 437 8.15 -9.49 34.26
C ASN A 437 7.74 -10.60 33.29
N SER A 438 8.68 -11.05 32.46
CA SER A 438 8.45 -12.10 31.47
C SER A 438 7.97 -13.41 32.08
N GLN A 439 8.52 -13.83 33.23
CA GLN A 439 8.09 -15.02 33.95
C GLN A 439 6.67 -14.89 34.50
N HIS A 440 6.22 -13.68 34.82
CA HIS A 440 4.82 -13.45 35.23
C HIS A 440 3.87 -13.66 34.05
N LEU A 441 4.18 -13.16 32.86
CA LEU A 441 3.28 -13.35 31.71
C LEU A 441 3.35 -14.79 31.16
N GLU A 442 4.53 -15.41 31.14
CA GLU A 442 4.72 -16.84 30.86
C GLU A 442 3.91 -17.71 31.83
N SER A 443 3.88 -17.38 33.13
CA SER A 443 3.07 -18.08 34.13
C SER A 443 1.56 -17.84 33.95
N ILE A 444 1.15 -16.69 33.40
CA ILE A 444 -0.27 -16.41 33.10
C ILE A 444 -0.71 -17.19 31.87
N THR A 445 0.03 -17.14 30.76
CA THR A 445 -0.34 -17.86 29.53
C THR A 445 -0.20 -19.38 29.69
N SER A 446 0.75 -19.86 30.49
CA SER A 446 0.85 -21.29 30.87
C SER A 446 -0.38 -21.75 31.64
N ALA A 447 -0.97 -20.91 32.49
CA ALA A 447 -2.23 -21.24 33.18
C ALA A 447 -3.46 -21.24 32.25
N LEU A 448 -3.30 -20.83 30.99
CA LEU A 448 -4.30 -20.86 29.92
C LEU A 448 -4.03 -21.97 28.89
N SER A 449 -3.04 -22.85 29.11
CA SER A 449 -2.67 -23.95 28.20
C SER A 449 -3.85 -24.83 27.82
N ASP A 450 -4.69 -25.16 28.81
CA ASP A 450 -5.76 -26.15 28.68
C ASP A 450 -7.10 -25.51 28.27
N VAL A 451 -7.13 -24.18 28.09
CA VAL A 451 -8.32 -23.40 27.73
C VAL A 451 -8.42 -23.25 26.21
N GLN A 452 -9.61 -23.46 25.66
CA GLN A 452 -9.94 -23.08 24.28
C GLN A 452 -10.07 -21.55 24.20
N ILE A 453 -8.98 -20.88 23.85
CA ILE A 453 -8.95 -19.43 23.62
C ILE A 453 -9.45 -19.14 22.20
N ALA A 454 -10.43 -18.25 22.07
CA ALA A 454 -10.99 -17.77 20.81
C ALA A 454 -10.54 -16.34 20.48
N GLY A 455 -9.98 -15.61 21.45
CA GLY A 455 -9.44 -14.27 21.23
C GLY A 455 -8.90 -13.58 22.48
N VAL A 456 -8.30 -12.40 22.29
CA VAL A 456 -7.81 -11.53 23.37
C VAL A 456 -8.14 -10.06 23.07
N ILE A 457 -8.57 -9.33 24.11
CA ILE A 457 -8.93 -7.91 24.04
C ILE A 457 -8.12 -7.14 25.08
N HIS A 458 -7.18 -6.32 24.63
CA HIS A 458 -6.28 -5.54 25.47
C HIS A 458 -6.83 -4.13 25.73
N LEU A 459 -7.61 -3.98 26.81
CA LEU A 459 -8.17 -2.69 27.28
C LEU A 459 -7.26 -1.94 28.29
N ALA A 460 -6.16 -2.53 28.74
CA ALA A 460 -5.30 -1.92 29.76
C ALA A 460 -4.61 -0.59 29.37
N PRO A 461 -4.39 -0.24 28.08
CA PRO A 461 -3.90 1.09 27.70
C PRO A 461 -4.84 2.21 28.16
N MET A 462 -6.16 1.95 28.24
CA MET A 462 -7.17 2.93 28.66
C MET A 462 -6.97 3.46 30.09
N LYS A 463 -6.16 2.77 30.93
CA LYS A 463 -5.67 3.30 32.21
C LYS A 463 -4.90 4.62 32.08
N LEU A 464 -4.32 4.89 30.90
CA LEU A 464 -3.53 6.07 30.62
C LEU A 464 -4.35 7.26 30.09
N ALA A 465 -5.65 7.11 29.88
CA ALA A 465 -6.53 8.17 29.35
C ALA A 465 -6.52 9.47 30.18
N SER A 466 -6.22 9.36 31.48
CA SER A 466 -6.08 10.48 32.42
C SER A 466 -4.64 10.75 32.89
N ALA A 467 -3.66 9.97 32.43
CA ALA A 467 -2.27 10.05 32.84
C ALA A 467 -1.44 10.95 31.92
N GLN A 468 -0.28 11.41 32.39
CA GLN A 468 0.70 12.18 31.62
C GLN A 468 2.04 11.44 31.53
N TRP A 469 2.81 11.71 30.46
CA TRP A 469 4.20 11.21 30.30
C TRP A 469 5.08 11.56 31.51
N ALA A 470 4.90 12.76 32.08
CA ALA A 470 5.72 13.26 33.19
C ALA A 470 5.36 12.64 34.56
N GLU A 471 4.38 11.75 34.63
CA GLU A 471 3.98 11.03 35.84
C GLU A 471 4.66 9.64 35.94
N ASP A 472 5.34 9.20 34.89
CA ASP A 472 6.09 7.95 34.85
C ASP A 472 7.55 8.12 35.31
N VAL A 473 8.22 6.99 35.57
CA VAL A 473 9.67 6.90 35.79
C VAL A 473 10.29 6.05 34.68
N THR A 474 11.58 6.25 34.39
CA THR A 474 12.32 5.41 33.43
C THR A 474 12.93 4.20 34.14
N PRO A 475 12.82 2.97 33.58
CA PRO A 475 12.12 2.60 32.34
C PRO A 475 10.61 2.71 32.44
N SER A 476 9.96 3.22 31.38
CA SER A 476 8.54 3.60 31.40
C SER A 476 7.58 2.46 31.76
N SER A 477 6.94 2.57 32.92
CA SER A 477 5.90 1.64 33.37
C SER A 477 4.62 1.74 32.52
N GLN A 478 4.35 2.90 31.92
CA GLN A 478 3.23 3.13 31.00
C GLN A 478 3.44 2.40 29.66
N VAL A 479 4.67 2.39 29.13
CA VAL A 479 5.07 1.59 27.97
C VAL A 479 5.07 0.09 28.31
N THR A 480 5.49 -0.28 29.52
CA THR A 480 5.38 -1.65 30.00
C THR A 480 3.92 -2.13 30.01
N LEU A 481 3.00 -1.33 30.55
CA LEU A 481 1.57 -1.63 30.59
C LEU A 481 0.93 -1.81 29.19
N SER A 482 1.30 -0.94 28.24
CA SER A 482 0.63 -0.83 26.94
C SER A 482 1.27 -1.67 25.83
N ALA A 483 2.57 -1.98 25.94
CA ALA A 483 3.33 -2.71 24.92
C ALA A 483 3.74 -4.11 25.40
N HIS A 484 4.43 -4.19 26.54
CA HIS A 484 5.04 -5.42 27.05
C HIS A 484 3.99 -6.39 27.58
N GLY A 485 3.00 -5.87 28.31
CA GLY A 485 1.80 -6.60 28.71
C GLY A 485 1.07 -7.24 27.52
N TRP A 486 0.98 -6.52 26.40
CA TRP A 486 0.31 -7.00 25.20
C TRP A 486 1.14 -8.07 24.47
N PHE A 487 2.40 -7.75 24.17
CA PHE A 487 3.35 -8.62 23.49
C PHE A 487 3.50 -9.97 24.18
N GLY A 488 3.65 -10.01 25.50
CA GLY A 488 3.80 -11.27 26.23
C GLY A 488 2.54 -12.14 26.25
N LEU A 489 1.34 -11.53 26.26
CA LEU A 489 0.09 -12.28 26.12
C LEU A 489 -0.05 -12.87 24.72
N LEU A 490 0.29 -12.11 23.66
CA LEU A 490 0.30 -12.64 22.30
C LEU A 490 1.35 -13.75 22.16
N LYS A 491 2.61 -13.50 22.55
CA LYS A 491 3.72 -14.46 22.53
C LYS A 491 3.39 -15.78 23.22
N GLY A 492 2.88 -15.72 24.44
CA GLY A 492 2.56 -16.90 25.23
C GLY A 492 1.30 -17.66 24.77
N LEU A 493 0.52 -17.12 23.83
CA LEU A 493 -0.68 -17.73 23.26
C LEU A 493 -0.59 -17.93 21.74
N ASP A 494 0.50 -17.50 21.09
CA ASP A 494 0.65 -17.45 19.63
C ASP A 494 0.47 -18.81 18.96
N SER A 495 0.97 -19.88 19.58
CA SER A 495 0.80 -21.27 19.12
C SER A 495 -0.66 -21.75 19.15
N LYS A 496 -1.54 -21.13 19.94
CA LYS A 496 -3.00 -21.34 19.84
C LYS A 496 -3.55 -20.59 18.64
N PHE A 497 -3.19 -19.31 18.47
CA PHE A 497 -3.68 -18.44 17.39
C PHE A 497 -3.27 -18.92 15.99
N ALA A 498 -2.06 -19.46 15.83
CA ALA A 498 -1.60 -20.11 14.61
C ALA A 498 -2.46 -21.32 14.18
N ASN A 499 -3.17 -21.96 15.12
CA ASN A 499 -4.02 -23.13 14.87
C ASN A 499 -5.53 -22.79 14.81
N LEU A 500 -5.92 -21.51 14.83
CA LEU A 500 -7.31 -21.08 14.69
C LEU A 500 -7.62 -20.69 13.23
N ASN A 501 -8.73 -21.19 12.70
CA ASN A 501 -9.31 -20.76 11.42
C ASN A 501 -10.06 -19.42 11.51
N SER A 502 -10.39 -18.97 12.73
CA SER A 502 -11.07 -17.70 13.02
C SER A 502 -10.90 -17.37 14.51
N GLY A 503 -10.85 -16.09 14.83
CA GLY A 503 -10.65 -15.57 16.19
C GLY A 503 -10.58 -14.05 16.20
N LEU A 504 -10.40 -13.47 17.39
CA LEU A 504 -10.38 -12.03 17.61
C LEU A 504 -9.11 -11.59 18.35
N ILE A 505 -8.36 -10.65 17.79
CA ILE A 505 -7.25 -9.96 18.45
C ILE A 505 -7.54 -8.47 18.46
N ALA A 506 -7.67 -7.86 19.65
CA ALA A 506 -8.02 -6.45 19.75
C ALA A 506 -7.17 -5.71 20.79
N SER A 507 -6.85 -4.45 20.51
CA SER A 507 -6.37 -3.48 21.49
C SER A 507 -7.28 -2.25 21.48
N VAL A 508 -7.55 -1.71 22.67
CA VAL A 508 -8.37 -0.49 22.81
C VAL A 508 -7.58 0.57 23.56
N THR A 509 -7.60 1.76 22.98
CA THR A 509 -6.94 2.99 23.45
C THR A 509 -8.00 4.06 23.63
N ALA A 510 -7.74 5.08 24.44
CA ALA A 510 -8.64 6.21 24.61
C ALA A 510 -7.89 7.53 24.48
N MET A 511 -7.98 8.14 23.29
CA MET A 511 -7.21 9.34 22.92
C MET A 511 -8.09 10.50 22.47
N ASP A 512 -8.59 10.46 21.24
CA ASP A 512 -9.51 11.48 20.71
C ASP A 512 -10.57 10.89 19.76
N GLY A 513 -10.71 9.56 19.70
CA GLY A 513 -11.62 8.87 18.78
C GLY A 513 -11.22 9.01 17.32
N ARG A 514 -10.04 9.58 17.06
CA ARG A 514 -9.52 9.98 15.75
C ARG A 514 -8.02 9.66 15.66
N HIS A 515 -7.58 8.64 16.38
CA HIS A 515 -6.21 8.10 16.41
C HIS A 515 -5.15 9.02 17.01
N GLY A 516 -5.54 9.92 17.92
CA GLY A 516 -4.65 10.91 18.53
C GLY A 516 -4.17 11.96 17.53
N THR A 517 -5.05 12.40 16.64
CA THR A 517 -4.69 13.18 15.43
C THR A 517 -5.13 14.64 15.49
N LEU A 518 -6.11 15.00 16.32
CA LEU A 518 -6.61 16.37 16.49
C LEU A 518 -6.58 16.87 17.94
N GLY A 519 -6.56 15.97 18.93
CA GLY A 519 -6.53 16.31 20.35
C GLY A 519 -5.14 16.69 20.89
N GLU A 520 -5.12 17.51 21.94
CA GLU A 520 -3.92 17.74 22.78
C GLU A 520 -3.91 16.87 24.07
N ARG A 521 -5.07 16.31 24.45
CA ARG A 521 -5.39 15.78 25.81
C ARG A 521 -5.48 14.27 25.91
N PHE A 522 -4.45 13.59 25.44
CA PHE A 522 -4.34 12.14 25.59
C PHE A 522 -2.91 11.72 25.91
N ASN A 523 -2.75 10.46 26.32
CA ASN A 523 -1.45 9.85 26.46
C ASN A 523 -1.13 9.00 25.22
N SER A 524 -0.19 9.47 24.40
CA SER A 524 0.29 8.85 23.16
C SER A 524 0.97 7.49 23.37
N ILE A 525 1.41 7.16 24.59
CA ILE A 525 1.97 5.84 24.93
C ILE A 525 0.95 4.70 24.69
N GLN A 526 -0.35 5.00 24.71
CA GLN A 526 -1.40 4.03 24.38
C GLN A 526 -1.26 3.43 22.98
N CYS A 527 -0.76 4.19 22.00
CA CYS A 527 -0.56 3.74 20.62
C CYS A 527 0.40 2.56 20.48
N ALA A 528 1.19 2.24 21.51
CA ALA A 528 2.00 1.03 21.54
C ALA A 528 1.14 -0.22 21.27
N ALA A 529 -0.04 -0.26 21.87
CA ALA A 529 -0.98 -1.36 21.73
C ALA A 529 -1.56 -1.43 20.31
N SER A 530 -1.79 -0.29 19.66
CA SER A 530 -2.21 -0.20 18.27
C SER A 530 -1.12 -0.73 17.32
N GLY A 531 0.13 -0.31 17.51
CA GLY A 531 1.27 -0.75 16.69
C GLY A 531 1.52 -2.27 16.78
N VAL A 532 1.49 -2.84 17.99
CA VAL A 532 1.58 -4.31 18.17
C VAL A 532 0.45 -5.02 17.42
N THR A 533 -0.82 -4.59 17.59
CA THR A 533 -1.97 -5.25 16.95
C THR A 533 -1.91 -5.16 15.42
N LYS A 534 -1.51 -4.00 14.87
CA LYS A 534 -1.35 -3.82 13.42
C LYS A 534 -0.31 -4.77 12.85
N SER A 535 0.90 -4.82 13.41
CA SER A 535 1.94 -5.75 12.96
C SER A 535 1.55 -7.22 13.12
N TYR A 536 0.94 -7.59 14.25
CA TYR A 536 0.52 -8.98 14.48
C TYR A 536 -0.61 -9.43 13.52
N SER A 537 -1.40 -8.50 12.98
CA SER A 537 -2.41 -8.79 11.94
C SER A 537 -1.83 -9.20 10.57
N PHE A 538 -0.52 -9.08 10.37
CA PHE A 538 0.20 -9.69 9.25
C PHE A 538 0.71 -11.10 9.60
N GLU A 539 1.00 -11.37 10.87
CA GLU A 539 1.42 -12.69 11.35
C GLU A 539 0.24 -13.66 11.48
N ARG A 540 -0.98 -13.15 11.73
CA ARG A 540 -2.22 -13.94 11.88
C ARG A 540 -3.38 -13.37 11.02
N PRO A 541 -3.26 -13.33 9.68
CA PRO A 541 -4.25 -12.71 8.79
C PRO A 541 -5.62 -13.41 8.80
N GLN A 542 -5.71 -14.64 9.29
CA GLN A 542 -6.96 -15.39 9.45
C GLN A 542 -7.77 -15.00 10.71
N LEU A 543 -7.28 -14.08 11.54
CA LEU A 543 -7.95 -13.59 12.75
C LEU A 543 -8.37 -12.14 12.58
N ARG A 544 -9.61 -11.81 12.98
CA ARG A 544 -10.07 -10.42 12.96
C ARG A 544 -9.23 -9.61 13.95
N SER A 545 -8.51 -8.64 13.42
CA SER A 545 -7.58 -7.80 14.19
C SER A 545 -8.12 -6.36 14.25
N ARG A 546 -8.15 -5.74 15.44
CA ARG A 546 -8.58 -4.35 15.60
C ARG A 546 -7.78 -3.57 16.64
N ALA A 547 -7.09 -2.52 16.20
CA ALA A 547 -6.65 -1.40 17.02
C ALA A 547 -7.76 -0.35 17.05
N LEU A 548 -8.36 -0.12 18.21
CA LEU A 548 -9.49 0.79 18.41
C LEU A 548 -9.06 2.01 19.25
N ASP A 549 -9.40 3.21 18.81
CA ASP A 549 -9.33 4.44 19.62
C ASP A 549 -10.75 4.92 19.96
N VAL A 550 -11.06 5.13 21.24
CA VAL A 550 -12.36 5.67 21.67
C VAL A 550 -12.20 7.06 22.29
N HIS A 551 -13.06 8.01 21.92
CA HIS A 551 -13.01 9.35 22.50
C HIS A 551 -13.20 9.30 24.04
N PRO A 552 -12.36 9.96 24.85
CA PRO A 552 -12.41 9.85 26.32
C PRO A 552 -13.71 10.28 27.01
N GLU A 553 -14.66 10.91 26.31
CA GLU A 553 -16.02 11.13 26.85
C GLU A 553 -16.86 9.84 26.90
N LEU A 554 -16.58 8.86 26.02
CA LEU A 554 -17.31 7.59 25.95
C LEU A 554 -17.00 6.68 27.15
N ILE A 555 -15.76 6.71 27.65
CA ILE A 555 -15.27 5.78 28.68
C ILE A 555 -15.81 6.06 30.10
N PHE A 556 -16.56 7.15 30.30
CA PHE A 556 -17.19 7.49 31.58
C PHE A 556 -18.45 6.64 31.88
N ASP A 557 -19.05 6.01 30.87
CA ASP A 557 -20.11 5.01 31.04
C ASP A 557 -19.59 3.65 30.58
N ALA A 558 -19.30 2.77 31.54
CA ALA A 558 -18.64 1.49 31.26
C ALA A 558 -19.52 0.48 30.50
N GLU A 559 -20.84 0.56 30.64
CA GLU A 559 -21.78 -0.32 29.91
C GLU A 559 -21.95 0.15 28.46
N PHE A 560 -22.05 1.47 28.25
CA PHE A 560 -22.12 2.06 26.91
C PHE A 560 -20.81 1.91 26.13
N ALA A 561 -19.66 2.14 26.78
CA ALA A 561 -18.35 1.88 26.16
C ALA A 561 -18.18 0.40 25.79
N ALA A 562 -18.61 -0.53 26.66
CA ALA A 562 -18.58 -1.96 26.36
C ALA A 562 -19.52 -2.35 25.21
N GLU A 563 -20.67 -1.69 25.06
CA GLU A 563 -21.58 -1.88 23.91
C GLU A 563 -20.95 -1.45 22.58
N LEU A 564 -20.34 -0.27 22.53
CA LEU A 564 -19.66 0.23 21.34
C LEU A 564 -18.47 -0.66 20.95
N ILE A 565 -17.66 -1.07 21.94
CA ILE A 565 -16.51 -1.96 21.73
C ILE A 565 -16.96 -3.35 21.27
N GLU A 566 -18.01 -3.93 21.88
CA GLU A 566 -18.57 -5.21 21.41
C GLU A 566 -19.03 -5.10 19.95
N ASN A 567 -19.75 -4.03 19.60
CA ASN A 567 -20.29 -3.84 18.25
C ASN A 567 -19.19 -3.71 17.19
N GLU A 568 -18.16 -2.88 17.41
CA GLU A 568 -17.07 -2.70 16.44
C GLU A 568 -16.21 -3.96 16.25
N LEU A 569 -16.00 -4.73 17.32
CA LEU A 569 -15.20 -5.95 17.26
C LEU A 569 -15.95 -7.13 16.63
N PHE A 570 -17.25 -7.29 16.92
CA PHE A 570 -18.02 -8.47 16.48
C PHE A 570 -18.96 -8.24 15.29
N ASN A 571 -19.37 -7.02 14.97
CA ASN A 571 -20.37 -6.77 13.92
C ASN A 571 -19.83 -5.96 12.71
N CYS A 572 -18.64 -5.37 12.82
CA CYS A 572 -18.00 -4.57 11.77
C CYS A 572 -16.77 -5.27 11.18
N GLY A 573 -16.53 -5.08 9.88
CA GLY A 573 -15.33 -5.51 9.13
C GLY A 573 -14.37 -4.34 8.86
N GLY A 574 -13.62 -4.39 7.75
CA GLY A 574 -12.74 -3.30 7.31
C GLY A 574 -11.43 -3.15 8.10
N ASP A 575 -10.85 -1.96 8.05
CA ASP A 575 -9.52 -1.59 8.54
C ASP A 575 -9.16 -2.10 9.94
N VAL A 576 -7.90 -2.51 10.12
CA VAL A 576 -7.39 -2.86 11.45
C VAL A 576 -7.40 -1.64 12.40
N GLU A 577 -7.32 -0.40 11.91
CA GLU A 577 -7.19 0.82 12.73
C GLU A 577 -8.44 1.71 12.64
N ILE A 578 -9.36 1.60 13.62
CA ILE A 578 -10.63 2.35 13.68
C ILE A 578 -10.68 3.28 14.90
N GLY A 579 -11.17 4.51 14.72
CA GLY A 579 -11.45 5.48 15.77
C GLY A 579 -12.96 5.69 15.94
N LEU A 580 -13.42 5.92 17.17
CA LEU A 580 -14.81 6.25 17.52
C LEU A 580 -14.86 7.61 18.25
N ASP A 581 -15.31 8.65 17.56
CA ASP A 581 -15.53 9.99 18.16
C ASP A 581 -16.80 9.97 19.05
N ARG A 582 -17.00 11.00 19.86
CA ARG A 582 -18.13 11.17 20.80
C ARG A 582 -19.51 11.15 20.14
N ASP A 583 -19.58 11.37 18.82
CA ASP A 583 -20.79 11.27 18.00
C ASP A 583 -21.03 9.84 17.47
N GLN A 584 -20.20 8.87 17.88
CA GLN A 584 -20.18 7.46 17.47
C GLN A 584 -19.79 7.22 16.00
N ARG A 585 -19.35 8.24 15.25
CA ARG A 585 -18.84 8.05 13.89
C ARG A 585 -17.46 7.40 13.91
N ARG A 586 -17.22 6.59 12.88
CA ARG A 586 -16.02 5.77 12.69
C ARG A 586 -14.99 6.55 11.87
N TRP A 587 -13.72 6.48 12.24
CA TRP A 587 -12.63 7.23 11.58
C TRP A 587 -11.42 6.33 11.27
N ILE A 588 -10.86 6.49 10.07
CA ILE A 588 -9.58 5.89 9.63
C ILE A 588 -8.52 6.99 9.43
N LEU A 589 -7.29 6.57 9.12
CA LEU A 589 -6.18 7.46 8.74
C LEU A 589 -5.83 7.29 7.26
N ALA A 590 -6.25 8.24 6.42
CA ALA A 590 -5.93 8.25 5.00
C ALA A 590 -4.67 9.07 4.70
N ALA A 591 -3.97 8.74 3.62
CA ALA A 591 -2.69 9.30 3.20
C ALA A 591 -2.86 10.07 1.87
N PHE A 592 -2.97 11.41 1.96
CA PHE A 592 -3.27 12.29 0.84
C PHE A 592 -2.01 12.78 0.12
N ALA A 593 -2.04 12.91 -1.21
CA ALA A 593 -0.95 13.43 -2.05
C ALA A 593 -0.72 14.96 -1.92
N GLU A 594 -0.75 15.51 -0.70
CA GLU A 594 -0.63 16.94 -0.43
C GLU A 594 0.84 17.39 -0.38
N ASP A 595 1.21 18.34 -1.24
CA ASP A 595 2.52 19.00 -1.25
C ASP A 595 2.68 20.06 -0.14
N VAL A 596 3.91 20.25 0.36
CA VAL A 596 4.21 21.42 1.20
C VAL A 596 4.35 22.65 0.30
N VAL A 597 3.33 23.51 0.30
CA VAL A 597 3.27 24.69 -0.59
C VAL A 597 3.91 25.97 -0.04
N GLY A 598 4.23 26.05 1.26
CA GLY A 598 4.80 27.25 1.89
C GLY A 598 6.15 27.68 1.31
N GLU A 599 6.54 28.95 1.51
CA GLU A 599 7.91 29.40 1.18
C GLU A 599 8.94 28.77 2.14
N VAL A 600 10.21 28.72 1.73
CA VAL A 600 11.29 28.24 2.61
C VAL A 600 11.65 29.34 3.60
N GLU A 601 11.43 29.07 4.89
CA GLU A 601 11.94 29.87 6.02
C GLU A 601 13.24 29.24 6.54
N PRO A 602 14.42 29.81 6.25
CA PRO A 602 15.68 29.27 6.77
C PRO A 602 15.79 29.36 8.29
N LEU A 603 16.64 28.51 8.88
CA LEU A 603 16.98 28.61 10.30
C LEU A 603 17.53 29.99 10.66
N GLN A 604 17.54 30.31 11.95
CA GLN A 604 18.03 31.59 12.48
C GLN A 604 19.32 31.40 13.31
N SER A 605 20.08 32.48 13.54
CA SER A 605 21.37 32.40 14.25
C SER A 605 21.25 32.03 15.74
N ASP A 606 20.04 32.06 16.28
CA ASP A 606 19.66 31.58 17.60
C ASP A 606 19.14 30.12 17.61
N ASP A 607 19.04 29.45 16.46
CA ASP A 607 18.66 28.03 16.43
C ASP A 607 19.75 27.12 17.00
N VAL A 608 19.32 26.22 17.87
CA VAL A 608 20.11 25.17 18.49
C VAL A 608 19.31 23.88 18.40
N TRP A 609 19.72 23.01 17.49
CA TRP A 609 19.06 21.76 17.15
C TRP A 609 19.78 20.59 17.81
N LEU A 610 19.09 19.82 18.66
CA LEU A 610 19.59 18.57 19.23
C LEU A 610 19.14 17.39 18.36
N VAL A 611 20.06 16.51 17.94
CA VAL A 611 19.82 15.53 16.88
C VAL A 611 20.30 14.13 17.27
N SER A 612 19.40 13.26 17.75
CA SER A 612 19.78 11.88 18.07
C SER A 612 19.90 11.01 16.81
N GLY A 613 21.01 10.31 16.65
CA GLY A 613 21.33 9.56 15.42
C GLY A 613 21.91 10.44 14.31
N GLY A 614 22.04 11.76 14.52
CA GLY A 614 22.48 12.72 13.51
C GLY A 614 23.95 12.65 13.08
N GLY A 615 24.73 11.70 13.61
CA GLY A 615 26.16 11.56 13.28
C GLY A 615 26.46 10.78 12.00
N SER A 616 25.53 9.98 11.48
CA SER A 616 25.74 9.19 10.25
C SER A 616 24.41 8.68 9.70
N GLY A 617 24.32 8.45 8.39
CA GLY A 617 23.13 7.86 7.75
C GLY A 617 22.01 8.88 7.48
N VAL A 618 20.77 8.40 7.35
CA VAL A 618 19.61 9.20 6.89
C VAL A 618 19.41 10.49 7.70
N THR A 619 19.51 10.41 9.03
CA THR A 619 19.37 11.57 9.94
C THR A 619 20.49 12.61 9.72
N ALA A 620 21.71 12.18 9.41
CA ALA A 620 22.82 13.08 9.08
C ALA A 620 22.62 13.76 7.73
N ALA A 621 22.22 13.00 6.70
CA ALA A 621 21.90 13.54 5.38
C ALA A 621 20.80 14.61 5.45
N CYS A 622 19.76 14.37 6.26
CA CYS A 622 18.70 15.32 6.55
C CYS A 622 19.20 16.61 7.24
N MET A 623 20.13 16.54 8.19
CA MET A 623 20.72 17.73 8.81
C MET A 623 21.60 18.52 7.83
N ILE A 624 22.39 17.81 7.02
CA ILE A 624 23.20 18.40 5.95
C ILE A 624 22.29 19.12 4.93
N GLY A 625 21.13 18.55 4.60
CA GLY A 625 20.11 19.20 3.76
C GLY A 625 19.58 20.51 4.37
N VAL A 626 19.17 20.50 5.64
CA VAL A 626 18.69 21.72 6.33
C VAL A 626 19.77 22.79 6.45
N ALA A 627 21.03 22.39 6.70
CA ALA A 627 22.16 23.30 6.73
C ALA A 627 22.42 23.94 5.35
N LYS A 628 22.36 23.15 4.26
CA LYS A 628 22.49 23.64 2.87
C LYS A 628 21.31 24.51 2.44
N ALA A 629 20.13 24.34 3.04
CA ALA A 629 18.98 25.24 2.87
C ALA A 629 19.03 26.49 3.80
N SER A 630 20.02 26.58 4.70
CA SER A 630 20.18 27.65 5.70
C SER A 630 21.61 28.21 5.73
N GLU A 631 22.19 28.48 4.56
CA GLU A 631 23.60 28.93 4.46
C GLU A 631 23.86 30.27 5.17
N GLN A 632 25.06 30.39 5.76
CA GLN A 632 25.61 31.59 6.39
C GLN A 632 24.78 32.18 7.56
N VAL A 633 23.82 31.41 8.08
CA VAL A 633 22.97 31.75 9.23
C VAL A 633 23.75 31.70 10.55
N GLY A 634 24.59 30.67 10.74
CA GLY A 634 25.30 30.44 12.00
C GLY A 634 24.50 29.66 13.05
N ALA A 635 23.46 28.93 12.64
CA ALA A 635 22.70 27.99 13.49
C ALA A 635 23.60 26.87 14.05
N THR A 636 23.15 26.18 15.10
CA THR A 636 23.96 25.19 15.84
C THR A 636 23.33 23.81 15.85
N PHE A 637 24.08 22.79 15.42
CA PHE A 637 23.65 21.38 15.41
C PHE A 637 24.42 20.58 16.46
N HIS A 638 23.73 20.03 17.46
CA HIS A 638 24.26 19.11 18.46
C HIS A 638 23.88 17.67 18.08
N LEU A 639 24.78 17.01 17.36
CA LEU A 639 24.62 15.64 16.86
C LEU A 639 24.96 14.63 17.97
N LEU A 640 24.14 13.60 18.15
CA LEU A 640 24.34 12.56 19.16
C LEU A 640 24.48 11.17 18.54
N GLY A 641 25.31 10.34 19.15
CA GLY A 641 25.36 8.91 18.89
C GLY A 641 26.29 8.17 19.84
N ARG A 642 26.44 6.85 19.64
CA ARG A 642 27.18 5.96 20.56
C ARG A 642 28.66 5.75 20.16
N SER A 643 29.15 6.46 19.14
CA SER A 643 30.47 6.24 18.57
C SER A 643 31.48 7.21 19.18
N VAL A 644 32.46 6.71 19.93
CA VAL A 644 33.57 7.55 20.39
C VAL A 644 34.45 7.93 19.19
N LEU A 645 34.65 9.24 18.98
CA LEU A 645 35.46 9.72 17.85
C LEU A 645 36.95 9.46 18.06
N ILE A 646 37.61 9.14 16.94
CA ILE A 646 39.03 8.82 16.84
C ILE A 646 39.68 9.96 16.05
N GLU A 647 40.33 10.90 16.76
CA GLU A 647 40.82 12.19 16.25
C GLU A 647 41.48 12.13 14.86
N GLN A 648 42.40 11.18 14.65
CA GLN A 648 43.13 11.00 13.38
C GLN A 648 42.21 10.79 12.15
N THR A 649 40.99 10.28 12.33
CA THR A 649 40.03 10.04 11.22
C THR A 649 39.47 11.33 10.61
N SER A 650 39.64 12.48 11.28
CA SER A 650 39.38 13.79 10.67
C SER A 650 40.36 14.14 9.54
N GLU A 651 41.59 13.61 9.58
CA GLU A 651 42.58 13.77 8.50
C GLU A 651 42.33 12.80 7.32
N TRP A 652 41.32 11.92 7.43
CA TRP A 652 41.04 10.85 6.45
C TRP A 652 39.95 11.21 5.44
N LEU A 653 39.36 12.42 5.51
CA LEU A 653 38.28 12.84 4.62
C LEU A 653 38.73 12.92 3.15
N ASP A 654 39.95 13.39 2.90
CA ASP A 654 40.56 13.49 1.56
C ASP A 654 41.33 12.21 1.13
N TRP A 655 41.06 11.05 1.73
CA TRP A 655 41.79 9.80 1.42
C TRP A 655 41.11 8.98 0.32
N SER A 656 41.92 8.47 -0.61
CA SER A 656 41.49 7.46 -1.58
C SER A 656 41.21 6.11 -0.91
N GLU A 657 40.35 5.30 -1.54
CA GLU A 657 40.01 3.95 -1.09
C GLU A 657 41.24 3.05 -0.93
N GLU A 658 42.25 3.23 -1.78
CA GLU A 658 43.56 2.56 -1.67
C GLU A 658 44.23 2.86 -0.31
N LYS A 659 44.25 4.12 0.14
CA LYS A 659 44.82 4.49 1.46
C LYS A 659 44.00 3.90 2.60
N LEU A 660 42.67 3.97 2.50
CA LEU A 660 41.75 3.44 3.51
C LEU A 660 41.89 1.91 3.63
N THR A 661 42.06 1.21 2.51
CA THR A 661 42.32 -0.24 2.46
C THR A 661 43.68 -0.59 3.10
N ASN A 662 44.73 0.17 2.78
CA ASN A 662 46.05 0.01 3.40
C ASN A 662 46.01 0.25 4.92
N GLU A 663 45.26 1.25 5.40
CA GLU A 663 45.10 1.53 6.83
C GLU A 663 44.19 0.49 7.54
N LYS A 664 43.20 -0.09 6.85
CA LYS A 664 42.44 -1.27 7.34
C LYS A 664 43.38 -2.45 7.58
N MET A 665 44.30 -2.72 6.65
CA MET A 665 45.33 -3.77 6.80
C MET A 665 46.33 -3.42 7.90
N ALA A 666 46.77 -2.16 8.02
CA ALA A 666 47.63 -1.71 9.11
C ALA A 666 46.94 -1.79 10.49
N LEU A 667 45.59 -1.67 10.55
CA LEU A 667 44.83 -1.93 11.77
C LEU A 667 44.88 -3.41 12.16
N ARG A 668 44.79 -4.35 11.20
CA ARG A 668 44.95 -5.79 11.45
C ARG A 668 46.27 -6.08 12.16
N GLN A 669 47.38 -5.58 11.61
CA GLN A 669 48.70 -5.79 12.19
C GLN A 669 48.82 -5.18 13.60
N ARG A 670 48.33 -3.95 13.82
CA ARG A 670 48.34 -3.32 15.15
C ARG A 670 47.52 -4.08 16.20
N LEU A 671 46.43 -4.75 15.81
CA LEU A 671 45.65 -5.60 16.70
C LEU A 671 46.39 -6.92 17.02
N ILE A 672 47.04 -7.53 16.02
CA ILE A 672 47.90 -8.72 16.20
C ILE A 672 49.07 -8.41 17.15
N ASP A 673 49.79 -7.31 16.89
CA ASP A 673 50.95 -6.87 17.70
C ASP A 673 50.57 -6.49 19.15
N ALA A 674 49.31 -6.16 19.41
CA ALA A 674 48.78 -5.78 20.72
C ALA A 674 48.09 -6.94 21.47
N SER A 675 47.88 -8.09 20.81
CA SER A 675 47.18 -9.24 21.37
C SER A 675 48.14 -10.10 22.22
N GLU A 676 47.77 -10.41 23.47
CA GLU A 676 48.59 -11.28 24.34
C GLU A 676 48.72 -12.73 23.80
N SER A 677 47.81 -13.15 22.91
CA SER A 677 47.87 -14.43 22.19
C SER A 677 48.56 -14.34 20.83
N GLY A 678 48.84 -13.13 20.33
CA GLY A 678 49.30 -12.88 18.97
C GLY A 678 48.25 -13.14 17.87
N LYS A 679 46.96 -13.21 18.24
CA LYS A 679 45.84 -13.53 17.34
C LYS A 679 44.68 -12.53 17.48
N VAL A 680 43.89 -12.41 16.42
CA VAL A 680 42.72 -11.53 16.29
C VAL A 680 41.72 -12.23 15.35
N THR A 681 40.42 -12.12 15.58
CA THR A 681 39.42 -12.71 14.68
C THR A 681 38.92 -11.73 13.60
N MET A 682 38.24 -12.24 12.56
CA MET A 682 37.65 -11.37 11.54
C MET A 682 36.54 -10.48 12.10
N VAL A 683 35.75 -10.99 13.06
CA VAL A 683 34.75 -10.19 13.80
C VAL A 683 35.44 -9.06 14.53
N GLU A 684 36.51 -9.35 15.28
CA GLU A 684 37.25 -8.34 16.02
C GLU A 684 37.86 -7.28 15.11
N TRP A 685 38.48 -7.67 13.99
CA TRP A 685 39.09 -6.75 13.04
C TRP A 685 38.05 -5.88 12.31
N ASN A 686 36.94 -6.45 11.81
CA ASN A 686 35.87 -5.67 11.19
C ASN A 686 35.14 -4.79 12.21
N ARG A 687 34.85 -5.29 13.43
CA ARG A 687 34.25 -4.53 14.55
C ARG A 687 35.18 -3.41 15.05
N ALA A 688 36.50 -3.58 14.95
CA ALA A 688 37.47 -2.53 15.20
C ALA A 688 37.47 -1.49 14.06
N TRP A 689 37.54 -1.93 12.79
CA TRP A 689 37.52 -1.04 11.62
C TRP A 689 36.24 -0.19 11.54
N GLN A 690 35.07 -0.76 11.86
CA GLN A 690 33.80 -0.02 11.93
C GLN A 690 33.82 1.16 12.91
N LYS A 691 34.69 1.18 13.92
CA LYS A 691 34.87 2.34 14.81
C LYS A 691 35.55 3.50 14.07
N PHE A 692 36.52 3.20 13.20
CA PHE A 692 37.21 4.19 12.38
C PHE A 692 36.33 4.73 11.26
N THR A 693 35.58 3.87 10.54
CA THR A 693 34.66 4.33 9.50
C THR A 693 33.58 5.22 10.09
N ARG A 694 32.84 4.77 11.11
CA ARG A 694 31.81 5.58 11.77
C ARG A 694 32.36 6.90 12.33
N SER A 695 33.60 6.92 12.83
CA SER A 695 34.25 8.15 13.28
C SER A 695 34.53 9.11 12.11
N ARG A 696 35.07 8.62 10.99
CA ARG A 696 35.26 9.40 9.76
C ARG A 696 33.94 9.94 9.22
N ASP A 697 32.90 9.11 9.18
CA ASP A 697 31.59 9.47 8.63
C ASP A 697 30.90 10.57 9.47
N VAL A 698 31.13 10.59 10.79
CA VAL A 698 30.77 11.73 11.66
C VAL A 698 31.60 12.97 11.33
N TYR A 699 32.93 12.86 11.17
CA TYR A 699 33.75 14.00 10.78
C TYR A 699 33.37 14.58 9.40
N GLN A 700 32.94 13.75 8.45
CA GLN A 700 32.37 14.21 7.19
C GLN A 700 31.07 14.99 7.43
N THR A 701 30.15 14.45 8.25
CA THR A 701 28.89 15.12 8.60
C THR A 701 29.11 16.48 9.25
N LEU A 702 30.07 16.58 10.18
CA LEU A 702 30.47 17.84 10.81
C LEU A 702 31.01 18.82 9.75
N SER A 703 31.95 18.38 8.91
CA SER A 703 32.58 19.19 7.87
C SER A 703 31.57 19.71 6.84
N GLU A 704 30.61 18.89 6.41
CA GLU A 704 29.58 19.30 5.44
C GLU A 704 28.59 20.31 6.02
N ILE A 705 28.28 20.25 7.32
CA ILE A 705 27.45 21.27 7.99
C ILE A 705 28.26 22.56 8.19
N GLU A 706 29.51 22.48 8.66
CA GLU A 706 30.36 23.65 8.88
C GLU A 706 30.69 24.41 7.58
N ALA A 707 30.83 23.71 6.46
CA ALA A 707 31.03 24.31 5.14
C ALA A 707 29.89 25.27 4.73
N THR A 708 28.67 25.09 5.25
CA THR A 708 27.53 25.99 4.99
C THR A 708 27.60 27.30 5.77
N GLY A 709 28.56 27.48 6.67
CA GLY A 709 28.65 28.61 7.60
C GLY A 709 27.84 28.44 8.90
N ASN A 710 27.31 27.24 9.14
CA ASN A 710 26.67 26.85 10.40
C ASN A 710 27.69 26.17 11.34
N ARG A 711 27.26 25.83 12.57
CA ARG A 711 28.11 25.22 13.62
C ARG A 711 27.65 23.80 13.91
N ALA A 712 28.57 22.84 14.02
CA ALA A 712 28.23 21.46 14.35
C ALA A 712 29.09 20.91 15.50
N PHE A 713 28.47 20.15 16.41
CA PHE A 713 29.14 19.49 17.52
C PHE A 713 28.62 18.07 17.66
N TYR A 714 29.52 17.09 17.82
CA TYR A 714 29.15 15.70 18.08
C TYR A 714 29.39 15.30 19.54
N HIS A 715 28.43 14.59 20.13
CA HIS A 715 28.50 14.08 21.49
C HIS A 715 28.28 12.56 21.51
N SER A 716 29.25 11.84 22.08
CA SER A 716 29.21 10.38 22.24
C SER A 716 28.35 9.99 23.46
N ILE A 717 27.02 10.10 23.34
CA ILE A 717 26.03 9.85 24.39
C ILE A 717 24.98 8.87 23.85
N ASP A 718 24.62 7.85 24.64
CA ASP A 718 23.47 6.99 24.30
C ASP A 718 22.16 7.79 24.48
N VAL A 719 21.21 7.65 23.55
CA VAL A 719 19.96 8.41 23.63
C VAL A 719 19.14 8.07 24.88
N THR A 720 19.38 6.90 25.48
CA THR A 720 18.76 6.46 26.74
C THR A 720 19.45 6.98 28.01
N ASP A 721 20.62 7.65 27.90
CA ASP A 721 21.33 8.26 29.04
C ASP A 721 20.69 9.61 29.42
N ILE A 722 19.63 9.53 30.23
CA ILE A 722 18.90 10.69 30.74
C ILE A 722 19.79 11.69 31.47
N ASP A 723 20.70 11.24 32.33
CA ASP A 723 21.50 12.15 33.14
C ASP A 723 22.68 12.73 32.34
N GLY A 724 23.24 12.00 31.37
CA GLY A 724 24.15 12.51 30.35
C GLY A 724 23.49 13.58 29.47
N LEU A 725 22.26 13.33 28.98
CA LEU A 725 21.52 14.29 28.15
C LEU A 725 21.04 15.53 28.92
N ARG A 726 20.61 15.40 30.18
CA ARG A 726 20.35 16.54 31.07
C ARG A 726 21.62 17.34 31.34
N THR A 727 22.75 16.67 31.58
CA THR A 727 24.06 17.32 31.78
C THR A 727 24.51 18.07 30.52
N LEU A 728 24.33 17.49 29.33
CA LEU A 728 24.57 18.17 28.06
C LEU A 728 23.69 19.43 27.95
N GLY A 729 22.36 19.29 28.10
CA GLY A 729 21.42 20.40 28.00
C GLY A 729 21.74 21.56 28.97
N ALA A 730 22.07 21.24 30.22
CA ALA A 730 22.47 22.23 31.24
C ALA A 730 23.85 22.86 30.99
N SER A 731 24.68 22.29 30.11
CA SER A 731 25.99 22.84 29.73
C SER A 731 25.94 23.79 28.52
N LEU A 732 24.84 23.80 27.76
CA LEU A 732 24.73 24.61 26.55
C LEU A 732 24.57 26.10 26.88
N SER A 733 25.31 26.95 26.17
CA SER A 733 25.28 28.41 26.35
C SER A 733 24.08 29.12 25.69
N GLN A 734 23.36 28.38 24.83
CA GLN A 734 22.14 28.81 24.14
C GLN A 734 21.06 27.73 24.39
N PRO A 735 19.78 28.11 24.61
CA PRO A 735 18.69 27.16 24.83
C PRO A 735 18.41 26.33 23.57
N ILE A 736 17.96 25.08 23.73
CA ILE A 736 17.58 24.21 22.60
C ILE A 736 16.24 24.70 22.00
N THR A 737 16.23 24.94 20.69
CA THR A 737 15.06 25.40 19.90
C THR A 737 14.50 24.34 18.97
N GLY A 738 15.31 23.36 18.58
CA GLY A 738 14.91 22.27 17.68
C GLY A 738 15.29 20.91 18.27
N LEU A 739 14.43 19.90 18.06
CA LEU A 739 14.71 18.53 18.49
C LEU A 739 14.37 17.52 17.40
N ILE A 740 15.35 16.73 16.97
CA ILE A 740 15.20 15.72 15.92
C ILE A 740 15.61 14.34 16.47
N HIS A 741 14.65 13.43 16.49
CA HIS A 741 14.81 12.08 17.00
C HIS A 741 14.82 11.05 15.86
N GLY A 742 16.03 10.86 15.30
CA GLY A 742 16.34 9.82 14.31
C GLY A 742 17.20 8.69 14.86
N ALA A 743 17.07 8.38 16.16
CA ALA A 743 17.67 7.20 16.77
C ALA A 743 16.67 6.04 16.78
N GLY A 744 17.17 4.82 16.69
CA GLY A 744 16.33 3.62 16.67
C GLY A 744 17.16 2.34 16.62
N LEU A 745 16.48 1.23 16.88
CA LEU A 745 16.92 -0.13 16.57
C LEU A 745 15.79 -0.82 15.80
N GLU A 746 16.15 -1.89 15.10
CA GLU A 746 15.26 -2.74 14.33
C GLU A 746 15.87 -4.17 14.38
N ASP A 747 15.02 -5.17 14.58
CA ASP A 747 15.36 -6.59 14.74
C ASP A 747 14.09 -7.44 14.47
N SER A 748 13.69 -7.52 13.20
CA SER A 748 12.45 -8.18 12.75
C SER A 748 12.41 -9.67 13.07
N LYS A 749 11.46 -10.09 13.90
CA LYS A 749 11.24 -11.49 14.33
C LYS A 749 9.75 -11.69 14.63
N LEU A 750 9.15 -12.81 14.20
CA LEU A 750 7.76 -13.14 14.53
C LEU A 750 7.54 -13.19 16.05
N VAL A 751 6.34 -12.89 16.52
CA VAL A 751 6.00 -12.81 17.96
C VAL A 751 6.31 -14.11 18.72
N GLY A 752 6.14 -15.27 18.06
CA GLY A 752 6.53 -16.58 18.59
C GLY A 752 8.03 -16.69 18.95
N ASP A 753 8.91 -16.05 18.19
CA ASP A 753 10.37 -16.20 18.30
C ASP A 753 11.08 -14.97 18.90
N LYS A 754 10.52 -13.76 18.71
CA LYS A 754 11.07 -12.49 19.21
C LYS A 754 11.31 -12.55 20.73
N THR A 755 12.51 -12.19 21.19
CA THR A 755 12.83 -12.25 22.62
C THR A 755 12.28 -11.03 23.35
N TRP A 756 12.05 -11.18 24.65
CA TRP A 756 11.68 -10.07 25.55
C TRP A 756 12.70 -8.93 25.54
N GLU A 757 13.99 -9.25 25.51
CA GLU A 757 15.08 -8.28 25.47
C GLU A 757 15.18 -7.56 24.11
N THR A 758 14.91 -8.26 22.99
CA THR A 758 14.77 -7.61 21.67
C THR A 758 13.65 -6.56 21.71
N PHE A 759 12.44 -6.97 22.13
CA PHE A 759 11.26 -6.10 22.15
C PHE A 759 11.48 -4.85 23.01
N ASP A 760 11.99 -5.03 24.23
CA ASP A 760 12.25 -3.95 25.18
C ASP A 760 13.30 -2.96 24.67
N ASN A 761 14.42 -3.45 24.10
CA ASN A 761 15.47 -2.58 23.55
C ASN A 761 14.99 -1.78 22.32
N VAL A 762 14.22 -2.39 21.41
CA VAL A 762 13.68 -1.71 20.22
C VAL A 762 12.71 -0.58 20.61
N VAL A 763 11.86 -0.82 21.62
CA VAL A 763 10.92 0.20 22.10
C VAL A 763 11.62 1.30 22.89
N ARG A 764 12.49 0.99 23.86
CA ARG A 764 13.10 1.99 24.75
C ARG A 764 14.00 3.00 24.02
N VAL A 765 14.78 2.57 23.02
CA VAL A 765 15.65 3.48 22.26
C VAL A 765 14.86 4.62 21.59
N LYS A 766 13.58 4.37 21.26
CA LYS A 766 12.66 5.40 20.76
C LYS A 766 11.95 6.16 21.89
N ILE A 767 11.33 5.47 22.85
CA ILE A 767 10.42 6.13 23.80
C ILE A 767 11.14 6.73 25.02
N ASP A 768 11.97 5.94 25.71
CA ASP A 768 12.82 6.48 26.79
C ASP A 768 13.85 7.47 26.20
N GLY A 769 14.31 7.23 24.96
CA GLY A 769 15.13 8.15 24.18
C GLY A 769 14.48 9.51 23.95
N TRP A 770 13.22 9.55 23.49
CA TRP A 770 12.45 10.79 23.34
C TRP A 770 12.29 11.53 24.68
N ALA A 771 11.95 10.80 25.76
CA ALA A 771 11.81 11.38 27.10
C ALA A 771 13.13 11.98 27.62
N ALA A 772 14.26 11.32 27.38
CA ALA A 772 15.59 11.81 27.75
C ALA A 772 15.98 13.10 27.00
N LEU A 773 15.66 13.17 25.71
CA LEU A 773 15.88 14.35 24.87
C LEU A 773 15.03 15.54 25.32
N MET A 774 13.75 15.33 25.65
CA MET A 774 12.90 16.36 26.26
C MET A 774 13.43 16.82 27.63
N GLY A 775 14.09 15.92 28.36
CA GLY A 775 14.87 16.24 29.56
C GLY A 775 16.05 17.18 29.30
N ALA A 776 16.76 17.02 28.17
CA ALA A 776 17.83 17.93 27.76
C ALA A 776 17.31 19.32 27.39
N VAL A 777 16.22 19.40 26.62
CA VAL A 777 15.53 20.66 26.27
C VAL A 777 15.17 21.43 27.55
N THR A 778 14.50 20.76 28.49
CA THR A 778 14.13 21.32 29.78
C THR A 778 15.35 21.82 30.56
N SER A 779 16.45 21.04 30.57
CA SER A 779 17.69 21.38 31.28
C SER A 779 18.43 22.57 30.67
N SER A 780 18.28 22.81 29.36
CA SER A 780 18.79 24.01 28.67
C SER A 780 17.94 25.27 28.91
N ASN A 781 16.80 25.16 29.60
CA ASN A 781 15.73 26.16 29.67
C ASN A 781 15.16 26.48 28.27
N GLY A 782 15.10 25.48 27.39
CA GLY A 782 14.64 25.58 26.02
C GLY A 782 13.12 25.68 25.87
N THR A 783 12.69 26.09 24.69
CA THR A 783 11.31 26.03 24.23
C THR A 783 11.38 25.71 22.75
N LEU A 784 10.79 24.59 22.34
CA LEU A 784 10.93 24.09 20.97
C LEU A 784 10.10 24.94 20.01
N ARG A 785 10.76 25.44 18.96
CA ARG A 785 10.11 25.98 17.76
C ARG A 785 9.73 24.84 16.81
N PHE A 786 10.61 23.82 16.72
CA PHE A 786 10.44 22.66 15.86
C PHE A 786 10.79 21.34 16.59
N ALA A 787 10.03 20.30 16.30
CA ALA A 787 10.31 18.94 16.71
C ALA A 787 10.08 17.97 15.53
N SER A 788 10.86 16.90 15.44
CA SER A 788 10.57 15.82 14.51
C SER A 788 11.04 14.45 15.00
N CYS A 789 10.22 13.43 14.76
CA CYS A 789 10.56 12.03 14.99
C CYS A 789 10.62 11.29 13.65
N PHE A 790 11.70 10.56 13.41
CA PHE A 790 11.79 9.67 12.24
C PHE A 790 11.14 8.34 12.64
N THR A 791 9.89 8.18 12.20
CA THR A 791 9.10 6.97 12.42
C THR A 791 9.20 6.06 11.20
N SER A 792 8.23 5.20 10.94
CA SER A 792 8.26 4.30 9.78
C SER A 792 6.85 3.99 9.29
N VAL A 793 6.71 3.59 8.02
CA VAL A 793 5.49 3.01 7.46
C VAL A 793 4.95 1.85 8.33
N ALA A 794 5.83 1.06 8.96
CA ALA A 794 5.42 0.02 9.92
C ALA A 794 4.67 0.58 11.15
N GLY A 795 4.87 1.85 11.52
CA GLY A 795 4.12 2.53 12.58
C GLY A 795 2.68 2.88 12.17
N ARG A 796 2.44 3.23 10.90
CA ARG A 796 1.09 3.47 10.35
C ARG A 796 0.38 2.16 10.02
N PHE A 797 0.98 1.30 9.20
CA PHE A 797 0.31 0.13 8.63
C PHE A 797 0.45 -1.13 9.48
N GLY A 798 1.53 -1.26 10.26
CA GLY A 798 2.02 -2.54 10.79
C GLY A 798 2.87 -3.29 9.74
N ASN A 799 3.67 -4.25 10.19
CA ASN A 799 4.39 -5.19 9.33
C ASN A 799 4.73 -6.49 10.10
N GLY A 800 4.82 -7.62 9.41
CA GLY A 800 5.13 -8.92 10.03
C GLY A 800 6.48 -8.91 10.76
N GLY A 801 6.53 -9.44 11.99
CA GLY A 801 7.75 -9.48 12.80
C GLY A 801 8.22 -8.14 13.37
N GLN A 802 7.50 -7.04 13.10
CA GLN A 802 7.84 -5.67 13.52
C GLN A 802 6.84 -5.13 14.55
N THR A 803 6.44 -5.95 15.53
CA THR A 803 5.48 -5.58 16.58
C THR A 803 6.02 -4.55 17.58
N ASP A 804 7.27 -4.70 18.02
CA ASP A 804 8.00 -3.70 18.81
C ASP A 804 8.25 -2.40 18.03
N TYR A 805 8.74 -2.52 16.79
CA TYR A 805 9.09 -1.38 15.96
C TYR A 805 7.84 -0.57 15.57
N ALA A 806 6.74 -1.22 15.22
CA ALA A 806 5.46 -0.55 14.99
C ALA A 806 4.95 0.14 16.27
N ALA A 807 4.95 -0.54 17.42
CA ALA A 807 4.55 0.06 18.70
C ALA A 807 5.34 1.33 19.02
N ALA A 808 6.66 1.28 18.91
CA ALA A 808 7.54 2.40 19.18
C ALA A 808 7.31 3.58 18.21
N ASN A 809 7.04 3.30 16.93
CA ASN A 809 6.75 4.33 15.94
C ASN A 809 5.36 4.94 16.14
N SER A 810 4.32 4.14 16.36
CA SER A 810 2.93 4.63 16.57
C SER A 810 2.82 5.60 17.75
N ILE A 811 3.57 5.40 18.84
CA ILE A 811 3.62 6.36 19.96
C ILE A 811 4.17 7.71 19.52
N LEU A 812 5.27 7.71 18.74
CA LEU A 812 5.91 8.94 18.26
C LEU A 812 5.07 9.65 17.19
N ASP A 813 4.37 8.90 16.32
CA ASP A 813 3.40 9.43 15.37
C ASP A 813 2.28 10.20 16.09
N ALA A 814 1.78 9.64 17.20
CA ALA A 814 0.76 10.29 18.03
C ALA A 814 1.32 11.43 18.89
N GLU A 815 2.56 11.34 19.38
CA GLU A 815 3.18 12.40 20.17
C GLU A 815 3.48 13.66 19.34
N MET A 816 3.91 13.52 18.09
CA MET A 816 4.11 14.68 17.20
C MET A 816 2.76 15.35 16.84
N ALA A 817 1.71 14.56 16.64
CA ALA A 817 0.35 15.09 16.49
C ALA A 817 -0.12 15.86 17.73
N ARG A 818 0.05 15.28 18.92
CA ARG A 818 -0.34 15.88 20.20
C ARG A 818 0.41 17.19 20.51
N LEU A 819 1.72 17.24 20.21
CA LEU A 819 2.55 18.43 20.39
C LEU A 819 2.15 19.56 19.42
N THR A 820 1.87 19.23 18.16
CA THR A 820 1.35 20.23 17.19
C THR A 820 -0.05 20.72 17.57
N ALA A 821 -0.95 19.84 18.01
CA ALA A 821 -2.30 20.20 18.45
C ALA A 821 -2.31 21.17 19.65
N LYS A 822 -1.28 21.08 20.51
CA LYS A 822 -1.05 22.00 21.64
C LYS A 822 -0.59 23.40 21.22
N GLY A 823 -0.13 23.59 19.99
CA GLY A 823 0.22 24.89 19.40
C GLY A 823 1.53 25.56 19.87
N ASP A 824 2.17 25.06 20.92
CA ASP A 824 3.43 25.63 21.46
C ASP A 824 4.67 25.34 20.57
N CYS A 825 4.63 24.28 19.77
CA CYS A 825 5.75 23.80 18.93
C CYS A 825 5.20 23.13 17.67
N ARG A 826 5.84 23.34 16.52
CA ARG A 826 5.51 22.58 15.30
C ARG A 826 6.24 21.24 15.32
N ALA A 827 5.51 20.14 15.39
CA ALA A 827 6.04 18.81 15.65
C ALA A 827 5.61 17.80 14.56
N VAL A 828 6.58 17.18 13.88
CA VAL A 828 6.36 16.39 12.66
C VAL A 828 6.89 14.97 12.81
N ALA A 829 6.01 13.97 12.78
CA ALA A 829 6.42 12.58 12.59
C ALA A 829 6.50 12.26 11.08
N ILE A 830 7.59 11.63 10.65
CA ILE A 830 7.76 11.18 9.27
C ILE A 830 7.95 9.66 9.24
N GLY A 831 6.93 8.96 8.74
CA GLY A 831 6.92 7.53 8.51
C GLY A 831 7.69 7.19 7.23
N TRP A 832 8.95 6.82 7.37
CA TRP A 832 9.79 6.41 6.24
C TRP A 832 9.53 4.96 5.80
N THR A 833 9.51 4.71 4.48
CA THR A 833 9.79 3.39 3.89
C THR A 833 11.29 3.05 3.99
N GLY A 834 11.72 1.90 3.45
CA GLY A 834 13.12 1.55 3.32
C GLY A 834 13.89 2.58 2.48
N TRP A 835 14.95 3.17 3.04
CA TRP A 835 15.84 4.07 2.29
C TRP A 835 16.85 3.26 1.49
N ARG A 836 16.98 3.59 0.20
CA ARG A 836 18.02 3.06 -0.70
C ARG A 836 19.38 3.67 -0.37
N ASP A 837 20.46 2.95 -0.67
CA ASP A 837 21.87 3.38 -0.57
C ASP A 837 22.41 3.74 0.84
N VAL A 838 21.54 4.10 1.79
CA VAL A 838 21.90 4.54 3.14
C VAL A 838 20.85 4.12 4.19
N GLY A 839 21.24 3.32 5.18
CA GLY A 839 20.49 3.22 6.45
C GLY A 839 20.49 1.86 7.12
N MET A 840 19.28 1.40 7.50
CA MET A 840 19.06 0.05 8.04
C MET A 840 18.66 -0.95 6.95
N ALA A 841 17.95 -0.49 5.90
CA ALA A 841 17.46 -1.32 4.80
C ALA A 841 18.59 -1.86 3.89
N THR A 842 19.74 -1.16 3.83
CA THR A 842 20.91 -1.58 3.04
C THR A 842 21.74 -2.68 3.73
N ARG A 843 21.08 -3.73 4.22
CA ARG A 843 21.70 -4.85 4.94
C ARG A 843 21.22 -6.18 4.37
N GLY A 844 22.13 -6.95 3.78
CA GLY A 844 21.77 -8.21 3.13
C GLY A 844 20.79 -8.01 1.97
N SER A 845 19.92 -8.99 1.75
CA SER A 845 18.96 -9.04 0.63
C SER A 845 17.65 -8.27 0.84
N ILE A 846 17.57 -7.38 1.84
CA ILE A 846 16.33 -6.65 2.20
C ILE A 846 15.72 -5.89 1.00
N GLU A 847 16.53 -5.34 0.10
CA GLU A 847 16.03 -4.63 -1.08
C GLU A 847 15.23 -5.55 -2.03
N ALA A 848 15.67 -6.80 -2.23
CA ALA A 848 14.93 -7.80 -3.01
C ALA A 848 13.65 -8.28 -2.29
N VAL A 849 13.67 -8.40 -0.97
CA VAL A 849 12.48 -8.75 -0.16
C VAL A 849 11.42 -7.63 -0.22
N PHE A 850 11.85 -6.37 -0.30
CA PHE A 850 10.94 -5.25 -0.51
C PHE A 850 10.38 -5.22 -1.95
N GLU A 851 11.20 -5.53 -2.96
CA GLU A 851 10.76 -5.65 -4.35
C GLU A 851 9.71 -6.78 -4.53
N GLU A 852 9.97 -7.97 -3.97
CA GLU A 852 9.01 -9.11 -3.94
C GLU A 852 7.70 -8.75 -3.21
N ALA A 853 7.77 -7.94 -2.15
CA ALA A 853 6.59 -7.46 -1.41
C ALA A 853 5.84 -6.28 -2.08
N GLY A 854 6.36 -5.74 -3.20
CA GLY A 854 5.81 -4.58 -3.90
C GLY A 854 6.08 -3.23 -3.23
N ILE A 855 7.08 -3.15 -2.34
CA ILE A 855 7.43 -1.98 -1.54
C ILE A 855 8.55 -1.18 -2.22
N GLU A 856 8.27 0.06 -2.63
CA GLU A 856 9.31 0.95 -3.16
C GLU A 856 10.31 1.40 -2.08
N THR A 857 11.60 1.36 -2.42
CA THR A 857 12.67 2.00 -1.64
C THR A 857 12.82 3.48 -1.99
N LEU A 858 12.90 4.34 -0.97
CA LEU A 858 13.02 5.78 -1.09
C LEU A 858 14.47 6.20 -1.42
N PRO A 859 14.73 6.93 -2.52
CA PRO A 859 16.04 7.50 -2.80
C PRO A 859 16.45 8.59 -1.80
N VAL A 860 17.73 8.61 -1.40
CA VAL A 860 18.25 9.52 -0.37
C VAL A 860 17.95 11.00 -0.66
N GLY A 861 18.06 11.43 -1.93
CA GLY A 861 17.77 12.81 -2.34
C GLY A 861 16.32 13.22 -2.03
N ILE A 862 15.36 12.39 -2.45
CA ILE A 862 13.92 12.64 -2.23
C ILE A 862 13.60 12.65 -0.72
N GLY A 863 14.17 11.71 0.05
CA GLY A 863 13.98 11.68 1.51
C GLY A 863 14.51 12.94 2.22
N VAL A 864 15.67 13.44 1.77
CA VAL A 864 16.23 14.71 2.28
C VAL A 864 15.38 15.91 1.86
N GLU A 865 14.91 15.97 0.61
CA GLU A 865 14.02 17.04 0.12
C GLU A 865 12.70 17.09 0.90
N ILE A 866 12.08 15.94 1.16
CA ILE A 866 10.88 15.83 2.00
C ILE A 866 11.17 16.35 3.42
N PHE A 867 12.27 15.92 4.06
CA PHE A 867 12.60 16.41 5.41
C PHE A 867 12.90 17.91 5.43
N VAL A 868 13.59 18.46 4.44
CA VAL A 868 13.87 19.90 4.34
C VAL A 868 12.57 20.69 4.11
N GLY A 869 11.65 20.16 3.31
CA GLY A 869 10.29 20.69 3.16
C GLY A 869 9.53 20.72 4.49
N GLU A 870 9.48 19.61 5.21
CA GLU A 870 8.84 19.57 6.54
C GLU A 870 9.52 20.52 7.53
N ALA A 871 10.85 20.55 7.55
CA ALA A 871 11.63 21.39 8.45
C ALA A 871 11.40 22.89 8.22
N LEU A 872 11.42 23.35 6.96
CA LEU A 872 11.55 24.78 6.63
C LEU A 872 10.37 25.39 5.87
N ARG A 873 9.40 24.60 5.36
CA ARG A 873 8.27 25.13 4.53
C ARG A 873 6.90 25.07 5.22
N GLY A 874 6.87 24.86 6.53
CA GLY A 874 5.62 24.81 7.31
C GLY A 874 4.94 23.42 7.34
N GLY A 875 5.74 22.35 7.34
CA GLY A 875 5.30 20.95 7.42
C GLY A 875 4.27 20.62 8.51
N LYS A 876 3.44 19.61 8.23
CA LYS A 876 2.26 19.15 9.00
C LYS A 876 2.60 17.98 9.94
N ARG A 877 1.69 17.68 10.88
CA ARG A 877 1.95 16.86 12.08
C ARG A 877 2.34 15.39 11.88
N ARG A 878 1.82 14.72 10.85
CA ARG A 878 2.13 13.33 10.48
C ARG A 878 2.27 13.23 8.97
N VAL A 879 3.37 12.65 8.51
CA VAL A 879 3.73 12.54 7.09
C VAL A 879 4.26 11.12 6.85
N ILE A 880 4.05 10.60 5.64
CA ILE A 880 4.66 9.36 5.18
C ILE A 880 5.49 9.67 3.94
N ALA A 881 6.62 8.98 3.78
CA ALA A 881 7.52 9.14 2.65
C ALA A 881 7.78 7.76 2.03
N CYS A 882 7.10 7.48 0.92
CA CYS A 882 7.11 6.19 0.22
C CYS A 882 6.56 6.32 -1.22
N GLY A 883 6.83 5.30 -2.04
CA GLY A 883 6.07 5.04 -3.27
C GLY A 883 4.99 4.01 -2.98
N SER A 884 4.84 3.01 -3.86
CA SER A 884 4.08 1.80 -3.52
C SER A 884 4.54 1.18 -2.20
N LEU A 885 3.59 0.65 -1.42
CA LEU A 885 3.82 -0.17 -0.23
C LEU A 885 3.30 -1.61 -0.39
N GLY A 886 2.86 -1.98 -1.59
CA GLY A 886 2.42 -3.33 -1.95
C GLY A 886 1.50 -3.96 -0.90
N LEU A 887 1.88 -5.13 -0.40
CA LEU A 887 1.08 -5.90 0.56
C LEU A 887 0.87 -5.22 1.93
N MET A 888 1.55 -4.12 2.24
CA MET A 888 1.31 -3.38 3.49
C MET A 888 -0.01 -2.59 3.47
N ASP A 889 -0.41 -2.04 2.31
CA ASP A 889 -1.63 -1.23 2.20
C ASP A 889 -2.86 -2.05 1.78
N ARG A 890 -3.25 -2.97 2.68
CA ARG A 890 -4.37 -3.91 2.47
C ARG A 890 -5.77 -3.25 2.41
N PHE A 891 -5.86 -1.92 2.52
CA PHE A 891 -7.12 -1.18 2.66
C PHE A 891 -7.25 0.03 1.72
N ASP A 892 -6.35 0.19 0.73
CA ASP A 892 -6.28 1.37 -0.17
C ASP A 892 -6.32 2.68 0.65
N SER A 893 -5.29 2.89 1.46
CA SER A 893 -5.19 4.04 2.38
C SER A 893 -4.80 5.34 1.69
N PHE A 894 -4.32 5.28 0.44
CA PHE A 894 -3.83 6.43 -0.31
C PHE A 894 -4.95 7.20 -1.02
N ARG A 895 -4.77 8.52 -1.15
CA ARG A 895 -5.72 9.45 -1.74
C ARG A 895 -4.98 10.49 -2.56
N GLU A 896 -5.52 10.88 -3.71
CA GLU A 896 -5.09 12.12 -4.36
C GLU A 896 -5.44 13.34 -3.50
N ALA A 897 -4.75 14.47 -3.73
CA ALA A 897 -4.90 15.66 -2.90
C ALA A 897 -6.37 16.13 -2.81
N PRO A 898 -6.89 16.44 -1.60
CA PRO A 898 -8.27 16.87 -1.45
C PRO A 898 -8.47 18.23 -2.10
N LEU A 899 -9.54 18.38 -2.89
CA LEU A 899 -9.83 19.62 -3.61
C LEU A 899 -10.04 20.78 -2.62
N MET A 900 -9.10 21.72 -2.63
CA MET A 900 -9.18 22.97 -1.87
C MET A 900 -10.28 23.86 -2.48
N LEU A 901 -11.49 23.76 -1.95
CA LEU A 901 -12.59 24.67 -2.26
C LEU A 901 -12.40 26.00 -1.51
N SER A 902 -12.77 27.11 -2.13
CA SER A 902 -12.82 28.41 -1.46
C SER A 902 -13.77 28.39 -0.26
N GLY A 903 -13.56 29.29 0.72
CA GLY A 903 -14.40 29.36 1.92
C GLY A 903 -15.89 29.58 1.62
N ASP A 904 -16.21 30.31 0.55
CA ASP A 904 -17.59 30.50 0.09
C ASP A 904 -18.16 29.23 -0.58
N MET A 905 -17.38 28.54 -1.42
CA MET A 905 -17.80 27.26 -2.01
C MET A 905 -18.05 26.19 -0.94
N ALA A 906 -17.13 26.06 0.02
CA ALA A 906 -17.25 25.14 1.15
C ALA A 906 -18.46 25.48 2.03
N SER A 907 -18.77 26.76 2.22
CA SER A 907 -19.95 27.21 2.97
C SER A 907 -21.27 26.96 2.24
N LEU A 908 -21.28 26.96 0.90
CA LEU A 908 -22.47 26.64 0.10
C LEU A 908 -22.74 25.13 0.01
N ILE A 909 -21.71 24.31 -0.20
CA ILE A 909 -21.86 22.86 -0.36
C ILE A 909 -22.14 22.14 0.98
N ALA A 910 -21.84 22.78 2.11
CA ALA A 910 -22.20 22.28 3.45
C ALA A 910 -23.71 22.39 3.78
N ASP A 911 -24.51 22.99 2.90
CA ASP A 911 -25.97 23.09 3.04
C ASP A 911 -26.68 22.17 2.01
N PRO A 912 -27.02 20.92 2.38
CA PRO A 912 -27.64 19.96 1.46
C PRO A 912 -29.06 20.34 1.05
N SER A 913 -29.69 21.34 1.69
CA SER A 913 -30.97 21.90 1.23
C SER A 913 -30.83 22.68 -0.07
N ARG A 914 -29.62 23.15 -0.39
CA ARG A 914 -29.37 24.14 -1.44
C ARG A 914 -28.99 23.55 -2.80
N PHE A 915 -28.09 22.56 -2.82
CA PHE A 915 -27.54 21.97 -4.04
C PHE A 915 -27.78 20.44 -4.08
N PRO A 916 -29.05 19.99 -4.15
CA PRO A 916 -29.42 18.58 -4.08
C PRO A 916 -28.93 17.73 -5.26
N PHE A 917 -28.35 18.31 -6.32
CA PHE A 917 -27.72 17.57 -7.42
C PHE A 917 -26.18 17.62 -7.43
N ILE A 918 -25.52 17.91 -6.29
CA ILE A 918 -24.05 17.91 -6.21
C ILE A 918 -23.56 16.94 -5.12
N ASP A 919 -23.28 15.68 -5.50
CA ASP A 919 -22.70 14.67 -4.59
C ASP A 919 -21.25 15.04 -4.22
N LYS A 920 -20.48 15.49 -5.23
CA LYS A 920 -19.02 15.64 -5.17
C LYS A 920 -18.54 16.62 -6.23
N VAL A 921 -17.62 17.51 -5.85
CA VAL A 921 -16.77 18.25 -6.81
C VAL A 921 -15.63 17.32 -7.23
N LEU A 922 -15.42 17.16 -8.54
CA LEU A 922 -14.39 16.31 -9.14
C LEU A 922 -13.15 17.11 -9.58
N SER A 923 -13.33 18.38 -9.94
CA SER A 923 -12.24 19.32 -10.21
C SER A 923 -12.74 20.77 -10.17
N VAL A 924 -11.84 21.71 -9.87
CA VAL A 924 -12.10 23.16 -9.91
C VAL A 924 -10.84 23.92 -10.34
N ASP A 925 -11.01 24.95 -11.16
CA ASP A 925 -10.08 26.07 -11.30
C ASP A 925 -10.88 27.36 -11.01
N GLU A 926 -10.54 28.03 -9.90
CA GLU A 926 -11.39 29.04 -9.27
C GLU A 926 -11.83 30.16 -10.24
N GLU A 927 -13.11 30.53 -10.16
CA GLU A 927 -13.80 31.49 -11.04
C GLU A 927 -13.73 31.20 -12.56
N LYS A 928 -13.24 30.02 -12.99
CA LYS A 928 -13.14 29.67 -14.42
C LYS A 928 -13.88 28.39 -14.79
N SER A 929 -13.68 27.28 -14.07
CA SER A 929 -14.28 26.00 -14.44
C SER A 929 -14.40 25.04 -13.26
N MET A 930 -15.37 24.15 -13.34
CA MET A 930 -15.62 23.11 -12.33
C MET A 930 -16.30 21.90 -12.97
N MET A 931 -15.93 20.71 -12.51
CA MET A 931 -16.64 19.46 -12.79
C MET A 931 -17.24 18.90 -11.50
N THR A 932 -18.49 18.47 -11.54
CA THR A 932 -19.17 17.80 -10.41
C THR A 932 -19.78 16.46 -10.83
N GLN A 933 -20.18 15.67 -9.83
CA GLN A 933 -20.89 14.41 -9.97
C GLN A 933 -22.26 14.46 -9.29
N SER A 934 -23.24 13.75 -9.87
CA SER A 934 -24.58 13.54 -9.32
C SER A 934 -25.04 12.10 -9.51
N THR A 935 -25.62 11.48 -8.48
CA THR A 935 -26.09 10.08 -8.53
C THR A 935 -27.62 10.04 -8.63
N LEU A 936 -28.13 9.95 -9.86
CA LEU A 936 -29.56 9.95 -10.13
C LEU A 936 -30.18 8.57 -9.81
N SER A 937 -30.87 8.46 -8.68
CA SER A 937 -31.58 7.25 -8.24
C SER A 937 -33.04 7.53 -7.88
N VAL A 938 -33.91 6.52 -8.01
CA VAL A 938 -35.33 6.61 -7.65
C VAL A 938 -35.56 6.69 -6.13
N ALA A 939 -34.59 6.27 -5.31
CA ALA A 939 -34.68 6.40 -3.85
C ALA A 939 -34.53 7.86 -3.43
N ASP A 940 -33.49 8.51 -3.94
CA ASP A 940 -33.06 9.87 -3.56
C ASP A 940 -33.84 10.95 -4.34
N HIS A 941 -34.26 10.62 -5.57
CA HIS A 941 -35.02 11.48 -6.47
C HIS A 941 -36.38 10.84 -6.86
N PRO A 942 -37.34 10.70 -5.92
CA PRO A 942 -38.68 10.18 -6.18
C PRO A 942 -39.41 10.70 -7.42
N PHE A 943 -39.15 11.93 -7.86
CA PHE A 943 -39.72 12.48 -9.10
C PHE A 943 -39.43 11.62 -10.34
N LEU A 944 -38.34 10.84 -10.36
CA LEU A 944 -37.99 9.95 -11.46
C LEU A 944 -39.04 8.86 -11.71
N SER A 945 -39.77 8.41 -10.68
CA SER A 945 -40.91 7.48 -10.86
C SER A 945 -42.08 8.12 -11.59
N ASP A 946 -42.27 9.43 -11.39
CA ASP A 946 -43.35 10.22 -12.00
C ASP A 946 -42.97 10.79 -13.37
N HIS A 947 -41.72 10.63 -13.81
CA HIS A 947 -41.21 10.95 -15.15
C HIS A 947 -40.60 9.70 -15.81
N ALA A 948 -41.42 8.65 -15.91
CA ALA A 948 -41.05 7.36 -16.51
C ALA A 948 -41.89 7.05 -17.77
N ILE A 949 -41.26 6.47 -18.79
CA ILE A 949 -41.90 6.02 -20.04
C ILE A 949 -41.75 4.51 -20.13
N ASP A 950 -42.86 3.80 -20.30
CA ASP A 950 -42.94 2.32 -20.27
C ASP A 950 -42.28 1.69 -19.01
N GLY A 951 -42.32 2.41 -17.88
CA GLY A 951 -41.72 2.01 -16.61
C GLY A 951 -40.22 2.29 -16.47
N VAL A 952 -39.55 2.81 -17.50
CA VAL A 952 -38.15 3.26 -17.44
C VAL A 952 -38.10 4.73 -17.01
N PRO A 953 -37.41 5.09 -15.91
CA PRO A 953 -37.22 6.50 -15.53
C PRO A 953 -36.31 7.26 -16.49
N TYR A 954 -36.71 8.48 -16.84
CA TYR A 954 -35.91 9.44 -17.63
C TYR A 954 -35.59 10.65 -16.77
N HIS A 955 -34.37 11.21 -16.87
CA HIS A 955 -34.11 12.49 -16.22
C HIS A 955 -34.88 13.61 -16.94
N PRO A 956 -35.66 14.45 -16.22
CA PRO A 956 -36.38 15.56 -16.84
C PRO A 956 -35.42 16.67 -17.30
N GLY A 957 -35.64 17.20 -18.50
CA GLY A 957 -34.81 18.30 -19.03
C GLY A 957 -34.83 19.56 -18.13
N VAL A 958 -35.94 19.82 -17.44
CA VAL A 958 -36.03 20.92 -16.46
C VAL A 958 -35.16 20.71 -15.23
N MET A 959 -34.98 19.47 -14.77
CA MET A 959 -34.07 19.19 -13.64
C MET A 959 -32.61 19.31 -14.10
N ALA A 960 -32.29 18.98 -15.36
CA ALA A 960 -30.96 19.26 -15.89
C ALA A 960 -30.64 20.76 -16.00
N LEU A 961 -31.65 21.63 -16.19
CA LEU A 961 -31.46 23.08 -16.07
C LEU A 961 -31.19 23.51 -14.62
N GLU A 962 -31.81 22.85 -13.64
CA GLU A 962 -31.49 23.06 -12.22
C GLU A 962 -30.05 22.64 -11.92
N MET A 963 -29.63 21.43 -12.31
CA MET A 963 -28.23 20.98 -12.18
C MET A 963 -27.23 22.00 -12.74
N PHE A 964 -27.54 22.62 -13.88
CA PHE A 964 -26.72 23.68 -14.47
C PHE A 964 -26.72 24.97 -13.66
N ALA A 965 -27.86 25.35 -13.05
CA ALA A 965 -27.94 26.51 -12.17
C ALA A 965 -27.16 26.30 -10.88
N GLU A 966 -27.35 25.17 -10.17
CA GLU A 966 -26.62 24.81 -8.96
C GLU A 966 -25.11 24.85 -9.18
N ASN A 967 -24.64 24.20 -10.25
CA ASN A 967 -23.21 24.17 -10.60
C ASN A 967 -22.66 25.56 -10.94
N ALA A 968 -23.38 26.34 -11.74
CA ALA A 968 -22.94 27.68 -12.12
C ALA A 968 -22.91 28.63 -10.90
N LEU A 969 -23.85 28.49 -9.96
CA LEU A 969 -23.88 29.23 -8.70
C LEU A 969 -22.77 28.82 -7.73
N LEU A 970 -22.42 27.52 -7.67
CA LEU A 970 -21.29 27.03 -6.88
C LEU A 970 -19.94 27.54 -7.43
N LEU A 971 -19.77 27.58 -8.76
CA LEU A 971 -18.58 28.17 -9.41
C LEU A 971 -18.52 29.71 -9.29
N CYS A 972 -19.65 30.38 -9.06
CA CYS A 972 -19.76 31.85 -8.97
C CYS A 972 -20.58 32.29 -7.73
N PRO A 973 -20.10 32.02 -6.50
CA PRO A 973 -20.88 32.10 -5.25
C PRO A 973 -21.47 33.50 -4.97
N HIS A 974 -20.86 34.56 -5.50
CA HIS A 974 -21.30 35.94 -5.33
C HIS A 974 -22.45 36.37 -6.27
N THR A 975 -23.03 35.45 -7.05
CA THR A 975 -24.07 35.73 -8.05
C THR A 975 -25.45 35.15 -7.71
N CYS A 976 -26.48 35.59 -8.42
CA CYS A 976 -27.81 34.99 -8.47
C CYS A 976 -28.10 34.50 -9.90
N LEU A 977 -28.94 33.48 -10.03
CA LEU A 977 -29.38 32.98 -11.32
C LEU A 977 -30.29 34.00 -12.01
N ALA A 978 -30.06 34.26 -13.30
CA ALA A 978 -30.87 35.16 -14.10
C ALA A 978 -31.66 34.45 -15.21
N GLY A 979 -31.12 33.37 -15.79
CA GLY A 979 -31.72 32.75 -16.97
C GLY A 979 -30.81 31.77 -17.68
N PHE A 980 -31.26 31.26 -18.83
CA PHE A 980 -30.48 30.38 -19.71
C PHE A 980 -30.48 30.91 -21.15
N GLU A 981 -29.42 30.62 -21.89
CA GLU A 981 -29.27 30.89 -23.33
C GLU A 981 -28.85 29.61 -24.07
N GLY A 982 -29.33 29.43 -25.31
CA GLY A 982 -28.87 28.38 -26.21
C GLY A 982 -29.02 26.95 -25.68
N VAL A 983 -30.07 26.70 -24.89
CA VAL A 983 -30.38 25.40 -24.29
C VAL A 983 -30.62 24.37 -25.40
N LYS A 984 -30.00 23.19 -25.31
CA LYS A 984 -30.27 22.03 -26.15
C LYS A 984 -30.46 20.78 -25.30
N PHE A 985 -31.60 20.12 -25.49
CA PHE A 985 -31.86 18.80 -24.92
C PHE A 985 -31.49 17.75 -25.98
N GLY A 986 -30.28 17.19 -25.85
CA GLY A 986 -29.74 16.16 -26.73
C GLY A 986 -30.21 14.75 -26.35
N LEU A 987 -29.30 13.87 -25.94
CA LEU A 987 -29.63 12.49 -25.60
C LEU A 987 -30.33 12.41 -24.22
N PRO A 988 -31.38 11.59 -24.07
CA PRO A 988 -32.01 11.38 -22.77
C PRO A 988 -31.13 10.55 -21.83
N VAL A 989 -31.01 11.00 -20.57
CA VAL A 989 -30.48 10.21 -19.45
C VAL A 989 -31.55 9.20 -19.02
N LYS A 990 -31.17 7.93 -18.81
CA LYS A 990 -32.10 6.83 -18.45
C LYS A 990 -31.57 6.01 -17.27
N VAL A 991 -32.33 5.92 -16.20
CA VAL A 991 -31.90 5.21 -14.98
C VAL A 991 -32.26 3.72 -15.11
N MET A 992 -31.29 2.90 -15.52
CA MET A 992 -31.50 1.49 -15.89
C MET A 992 -31.05 0.46 -14.83
N LYS A 993 -30.16 0.84 -13.90
CA LYS A 993 -29.54 -0.07 -12.89
C LYS A 993 -29.73 0.48 -11.46
N ASN A 994 -30.96 0.80 -11.07
CA ASN A 994 -31.38 1.48 -9.82
C ASN A 994 -30.90 2.93 -9.68
N SER A 995 -29.63 3.22 -9.97
CA SER A 995 -29.04 4.55 -10.07
C SER A 995 -28.35 4.76 -11.43
N MET A 996 -27.94 5.99 -11.69
CA MET A 996 -27.06 6.37 -12.79
C MET A 996 -26.20 7.56 -12.37
N ILE A 997 -24.88 7.42 -12.47
CA ILE A 997 -23.95 8.55 -12.29
C ILE A 997 -23.98 9.43 -13.54
N VAL A 998 -24.07 10.74 -13.32
CA VAL A 998 -23.87 11.79 -14.33
C VAL A 998 -22.88 12.81 -13.80
N ARG A 999 -22.30 13.60 -14.70
CA ARG A 999 -21.39 14.70 -14.34
C ARG A 999 -21.83 15.99 -15.02
N VAL A 1000 -21.59 17.12 -14.35
CA VAL A 1000 -21.78 18.45 -14.94
C VAL A 1000 -20.41 19.09 -15.13
N LEU A 1001 -20.08 19.47 -16.37
CA LEU A 1001 -18.93 20.33 -16.67
C LEU A 1001 -19.42 21.76 -16.78
N THR A 1002 -18.71 22.69 -16.14
CA THR A 1002 -18.97 24.14 -16.20
C THR A 1002 -17.71 24.93 -16.53
N GLU A 1003 -17.87 25.96 -17.36
CA GLU A 1003 -16.80 26.85 -17.81
C GLU A 1003 -17.33 28.29 -17.97
N VAL A 1004 -16.66 29.29 -17.39
CA VAL A 1004 -16.99 30.71 -17.53
C VAL A 1004 -16.60 31.18 -18.94
N ALA A 1005 -17.59 31.19 -19.83
CA ALA A 1005 -17.40 31.53 -21.25
C ALA A 1005 -17.13 33.03 -21.47
N ARG A 1006 -17.70 33.90 -20.62
CA ARG A 1006 -17.46 35.35 -20.60
C ARG A 1006 -18.09 36.03 -19.37
N SER A 1007 -17.61 37.21 -19.03
CA SER A 1007 -18.22 38.12 -18.07
C SER A 1007 -18.28 39.54 -18.65
N GLU A 1008 -19.44 40.18 -18.61
CA GLU A 1008 -19.67 41.54 -19.14
C GLU A 1008 -20.39 42.39 -18.08
N GLY A 1009 -19.65 43.31 -17.46
CA GLY A 1009 -20.18 44.18 -16.40
C GLY A 1009 -20.52 43.39 -15.13
N ASN A 1010 -21.80 43.33 -14.78
CA ASN A 1010 -22.31 42.60 -13.61
C ASN A 1010 -22.90 41.22 -13.98
N VAL A 1011 -22.75 40.75 -15.22
CA VAL A 1011 -23.35 39.51 -15.72
C VAL A 1011 -22.25 38.54 -16.17
N THR A 1012 -22.38 37.27 -15.77
CA THR A 1012 -21.47 36.17 -16.12
C THR A 1012 -22.24 35.10 -16.90
N TRP A 1013 -21.63 34.56 -17.96
CA TRP A 1013 -22.16 33.47 -18.77
C TRP A 1013 -21.33 32.21 -18.53
N VAL A 1014 -21.94 31.19 -17.93
CA VAL A 1014 -21.31 29.89 -17.66
C VAL A 1014 -21.83 28.87 -18.67
N SER A 1015 -20.96 28.31 -19.49
CA SER A 1015 -21.26 27.18 -20.37
C SER A 1015 -21.34 25.91 -19.53
N CYS A 1016 -22.49 25.24 -19.55
CA CYS A 1016 -22.76 24.02 -18.77
C CYS A 1016 -23.09 22.84 -19.71
N LYS A 1017 -22.55 21.66 -19.40
CA LYS A 1017 -22.82 20.39 -20.10
C LYS A 1017 -23.13 19.27 -19.10
N LEU A 1018 -24.17 18.49 -19.38
CA LEU A 1018 -24.48 17.25 -18.67
C LEU A 1018 -23.93 16.07 -19.47
N VAL A 1019 -23.16 15.20 -18.82
CA VAL A 1019 -22.53 14.03 -19.44
C VAL A 1019 -22.70 12.76 -18.59
N SER A 1020 -22.50 11.60 -19.21
CA SER A 1020 -22.32 10.32 -18.51
C SER A 1020 -21.26 9.47 -19.18
N ASP A 1021 -20.78 8.44 -18.50
CA ASP A 1021 -19.91 7.45 -19.12
C ASP A 1021 -20.63 6.60 -20.18
N LEU A 1022 -19.86 6.13 -21.14
CA LEU A 1022 -20.19 5.03 -22.04
C LEU A 1022 -19.62 3.74 -21.45
N THR A 1023 -20.37 3.09 -20.57
CA THR A 1023 -20.06 1.75 -20.05
C THR A 1023 -20.49 0.66 -21.03
N ASN A 1024 -19.70 -0.41 -21.16
CA ASN A 1024 -20.14 -1.65 -21.82
C ASN A 1024 -21.09 -2.48 -20.92
N SER A 1025 -21.36 -3.74 -21.26
CA SER A 1025 -22.16 -4.67 -20.42
C SER A 1025 -21.54 -4.89 -19.04
N ASP A 1026 -20.21 -4.91 -19.00
CA ASP A 1026 -19.37 -5.42 -17.92
C ASP A 1026 -18.91 -4.29 -16.98
N GLY A 1027 -19.29 -3.04 -17.29
CA GLY A 1027 -19.02 -1.85 -16.50
C GLY A 1027 -17.86 -1.00 -17.00
N VAL A 1028 -17.03 -1.52 -17.93
CA VAL A 1028 -15.86 -0.83 -18.46
C VAL A 1028 -16.27 0.44 -19.22
N VAL A 1029 -15.74 1.58 -18.80
CA VAL A 1029 -15.92 2.89 -19.47
C VAL A 1029 -15.01 2.95 -20.69
N PHE A 1030 -15.59 3.22 -21.87
CA PHE A 1030 -14.84 3.36 -23.13
C PHE A 1030 -15.05 4.72 -23.82
N GLY A 1031 -15.60 5.70 -23.11
CA GLY A 1031 -15.80 7.08 -23.58
C GLY A 1031 -16.87 7.83 -22.80
N GLU A 1032 -17.22 9.03 -23.27
CA GLU A 1032 -18.23 9.89 -22.65
C GLU A 1032 -19.39 10.20 -23.60
N ARG A 1033 -20.59 10.41 -23.03
CA ARG A 1033 -21.83 10.76 -23.71
C ARG A 1033 -22.32 12.14 -23.26
N GLU A 1034 -22.34 13.10 -24.18
CA GLU A 1034 -23.03 14.38 -23.94
C GLU A 1034 -24.55 14.19 -24.01
N HIS A 1035 -25.25 14.68 -22.99
CA HIS A 1035 -26.70 14.58 -22.85
C HIS A 1035 -27.38 15.91 -23.16
N HIS A 1036 -27.07 16.95 -22.40
CA HIS A 1036 -27.72 18.27 -22.48
C HIS A 1036 -26.66 19.37 -22.36
N GLN A 1037 -26.94 20.55 -22.91
CA GLN A 1037 -26.07 21.72 -22.79
C GLN A 1037 -26.86 23.03 -22.73
N ALA A 1038 -26.36 24.02 -21.99
CA ALA A 1038 -26.93 25.37 -21.90
C ALA A 1038 -25.83 26.39 -21.58
N THR A 1039 -26.07 27.67 -21.83
CA THR A 1039 -25.30 28.75 -21.20
C THR A 1039 -26.15 29.35 -20.09
N VAL A 1040 -25.72 29.20 -18.84
CA VAL A 1040 -26.36 29.80 -17.66
C VAL A 1040 -25.95 31.26 -17.57
N ARG A 1041 -26.92 32.14 -17.31
CA ARG A 1041 -26.70 33.56 -17.04
C ARG A 1041 -26.82 33.82 -15.56
N LEU A 1042 -25.78 34.45 -15.00
CA LEU A 1042 -25.67 34.81 -13.60
C LEU A 1042 -25.51 36.33 -13.48
N VAL A 1043 -26.09 36.94 -12.45
CA VAL A 1043 -25.95 38.37 -12.16
C VAL A 1043 -25.36 38.56 -10.75
N MET A 1044 -24.42 39.48 -10.59
CA MET A 1044 -23.81 39.79 -9.28
C MET A 1044 -24.88 40.20 -8.25
N LYS A 1045 -24.80 39.63 -7.04
CA LYS A 1045 -25.68 39.97 -5.91
C LYS A 1045 -25.57 41.47 -5.58
N SER A 1046 -26.71 42.15 -5.46
CA SER A 1046 -26.82 43.61 -5.27
C SER A 1046 -28.11 43.96 -4.52
N GLU A 1047 -28.11 45.04 -3.73
CA GLU A 1047 -29.34 45.62 -3.15
C GLU A 1047 -30.26 46.23 -4.22
N ASP A 1048 -29.71 46.62 -5.37
CA ASP A 1048 -30.44 47.14 -6.52
C ASP A 1048 -30.07 46.36 -7.79
N LEU A 1049 -31.04 45.62 -8.32
CA LEU A 1049 -30.99 44.91 -9.61
C LEU A 1049 -31.90 45.57 -10.66
N SER A 1050 -32.50 46.73 -10.39
CA SER A 1050 -33.52 47.35 -11.24
C SER A 1050 -33.04 47.61 -12.67
N GLY A 1051 -31.80 48.08 -12.86
CA GLY A 1051 -31.20 48.29 -14.19
C GLY A 1051 -30.99 46.98 -14.98
N PHE A 1052 -30.71 45.88 -14.30
CA PHE A 1052 -30.61 44.56 -14.91
C PHE A 1052 -32.01 44.03 -15.29
N LEU A 1053 -32.94 44.02 -14.33
CA LEU A 1053 -34.33 43.58 -14.56
C LEU A 1053 -35.03 44.41 -15.64
N GLN A 1054 -34.75 45.71 -15.74
CA GLN A 1054 -35.25 46.59 -16.80
C GLN A 1054 -34.79 46.17 -18.21
N THR A 1055 -33.63 45.49 -18.31
CA THR A 1055 -33.08 44.95 -19.55
C THR A 1055 -33.74 43.61 -19.88
N GLU A 1056 -33.87 42.69 -18.91
CA GLU A 1056 -34.58 41.42 -19.08
C GLU A 1056 -36.06 41.63 -19.49
N ILE A 1057 -36.73 42.61 -18.85
CA ILE A 1057 -38.12 43.00 -19.17
C ILE A 1057 -38.26 43.53 -20.61
N ALA A 1058 -37.20 44.10 -21.19
CA ALA A 1058 -37.22 44.60 -22.57
C ALA A 1058 -37.13 43.48 -23.62
N GLU A 1059 -36.57 42.31 -23.27
CA GLU A 1059 -36.44 41.15 -24.15
C GLU A 1059 -37.62 40.15 -24.06
N LEU A 1060 -38.59 40.39 -23.16
CA LEU A 1060 -39.75 39.53 -22.97
C LEU A 1060 -40.56 39.27 -24.27
N PRO A 1061 -41.15 38.07 -24.41
CA PRO A 1061 -41.92 37.70 -25.60
C PRO A 1061 -43.17 38.58 -25.75
N SER A 1062 -43.41 39.09 -26.96
CA SER A 1062 -44.50 40.03 -27.27
C SER A 1062 -45.89 39.39 -27.41
N ILE A 1063 -46.13 38.28 -26.70
CA ILE A 1063 -47.37 37.47 -26.74
C ILE A 1063 -48.48 37.99 -25.81
N GLY A 1064 -48.18 39.01 -25.00
CA GLY A 1064 -49.08 39.61 -24.01
C GLY A 1064 -49.45 38.67 -22.85
N ILE A 1065 -50.23 39.19 -21.90
CA ILE A 1065 -50.52 38.48 -20.63
C ILE A 1065 -51.81 37.63 -20.67
N PRO A 1066 -51.84 36.48 -19.96
CA PRO A 1066 -53.06 35.69 -19.73
C PRO A 1066 -53.98 36.38 -18.70
N PRO A 1067 -55.23 36.74 -19.05
CA PRO A 1067 -56.17 37.35 -18.11
C PRO A 1067 -56.66 36.34 -17.06
N GLN A 1068 -57.18 36.84 -15.95
CA GLN A 1068 -57.91 36.01 -14.99
C GLN A 1068 -59.17 35.42 -15.64
N GLY A 1069 -59.43 34.13 -15.42
CA GLY A 1069 -60.52 33.39 -16.05
C GLY A 1069 -61.05 32.24 -15.19
N ARG A 1070 -61.93 31.42 -15.79
CA ARG A 1070 -62.30 30.10 -15.26
C ARG A 1070 -61.61 29.04 -16.12
N LEU A 1071 -61.39 27.86 -15.57
CA LEU A 1071 -60.91 26.72 -16.35
C LEU A 1071 -61.97 26.29 -17.38
N GLU A 1072 -61.57 26.24 -18.64
CA GLU A 1072 -62.27 25.49 -19.69
C GLU A 1072 -62.05 23.98 -19.48
N HIS A 1073 -60.82 23.60 -19.12
CA HIS A 1073 -60.44 22.22 -18.82
C HIS A 1073 -59.59 22.12 -17.53
N HIS A 1074 -59.93 21.17 -16.67
CA HIS A 1074 -59.15 20.86 -15.46
C HIS A 1074 -57.86 20.08 -15.77
N ALA A 1075 -56.90 20.07 -14.84
CA ALA A 1075 -55.67 19.26 -14.87
C ALA A 1075 -55.83 17.84 -15.48
N SER A 1076 -56.91 17.12 -15.15
CA SER A 1076 -57.17 15.77 -15.67
C SER A 1076 -57.30 15.69 -17.20
N PHE A 1077 -57.64 16.77 -17.90
CA PHE A 1077 -57.59 16.85 -19.36
C PHE A 1077 -56.15 16.76 -19.90
N ILE A 1078 -55.18 17.28 -19.15
CA ILE A 1078 -53.78 17.38 -19.54
C ILE A 1078 -53.09 16.03 -19.30
N TYR A 1079 -53.24 15.47 -18.10
CA TYR A 1079 -52.63 14.18 -17.74
C TYR A 1079 -53.36 12.94 -18.28
N LEU A 1080 -54.33 13.13 -19.19
CA LEU A 1080 -54.77 12.09 -20.13
C LEU A 1080 -53.86 11.99 -21.38
N ARG A 1081 -52.95 12.97 -21.58
CA ARG A 1081 -52.12 13.14 -22.79
C ARG A 1081 -50.61 13.18 -22.50
N TYR A 1082 -50.24 13.33 -21.23
CA TYR A 1082 -48.86 13.28 -20.73
C TYR A 1082 -48.67 12.06 -19.84
N PHE A 1083 -47.45 11.51 -19.82
CA PHE A 1083 -47.07 10.37 -18.97
C PHE A 1083 -46.76 10.76 -17.51
N HIS A 1084 -46.87 12.05 -17.16
CA HIS A 1084 -46.44 12.59 -15.89
C HIS A 1084 -47.30 12.16 -14.69
N GLY A 1085 -46.64 11.48 -13.74
CA GLY A 1085 -47.18 11.17 -12.43
C GLY A 1085 -47.20 12.39 -11.48
N PRO A 1086 -47.79 12.25 -10.28
CA PRO A 1086 -48.08 13.34 -9.34
C PRO A 1086 -47.01 14.43 -9.15
N ARG A 1087 -45.72 14.08 -9.04
CA ARG A 1087 -44.61 15.06 -8.82
C ARG A 1087 -44.24 15.89 -10.05
N PHE A 1088 -44.82 15.62 -11.22
CA PHE A 1088 -44.59 16.36 -12.47
C PHE A 1088 -45.87 16.97 -13.06
N GLN A 1089 -46.97 16.99 -12.29
CA GLN A 1089 -48.24 17.60 -12.70
C GLN A 1089 -48.28 19.12 -12.41
N SER A 1090 -47.32 19.86 -12.98
CA SER A 1090 -47.13 21.30 -12.75
C SER A 1090 -48.12 22.21 -13.47
N HIS A 1091 -48.96 21.69 -14.37
CA HIS A 1091 -50.02 22.44 -15.04
C HIS A 1091 -51.40 22.19 -14.38
N GLY A 1092 -52.01 23.24 -13.82
CA GLY A 1092 -53.27 23.16 -13.06
C GLY A 1092 -54.55 23.08 -13.90
N GLY A 1093 -54.50 23.58 -15.14
CA GLY A 1093 -55.59 23.46 -16.11
C GLY A 1093 -55.58 24.56 -17.17
N VAL A 1094 -56.35 24.37 -18.24
CA VAL A 1094 -56.50 25.32 -19.36
C VAL A 1094 -57.62 26.32 -19.06
N LEU A 1095 -57.34 27.61 -19.25
CA LEU A 1095 -58.30 28.70 -19.13
C LEU A 1095 -59.09 28.90 -20.44
N ARG A 1096 -58.39 28.87 -21.58
CA ARG A 1096 -58.93 29.00 -22.95
C ARG A 1096 -57.84 28.83 -24.01
N GLY A 1097 -58.22 28.62 -25.26
CA GLY A 1097 -57.34 28.93 -26.40
C GLY A 1097 -57.10 30.44 -26.56
N VAL A 1098 -56.04 30.80 -27.29
CA VAL A 1098 -55.76 32.16 -27.78
C VAL A 1098 -55.12 32.12 -29.17
N GLY A 1099 -54.88 33.30 -29.74
CA GLY A 1099 -54.19 33.47 -31.02
C GLY A 1099 -55.12 33.30 -32.23
N ASP A 1100 -54.53 33.01 -33.39
CA ASP A 1100 -55.28 32.70 -34.62
C ASP A 1100 -54.84 31.35 -35.23
N SER A 1101 -55.18 31.07 -36.49
CA SER A 1101 -54.77 29.82 -37.17
C SER A 1101 -53.30 29.76 -37.55
N ASN A 1102 -52.60 30.90 -37.57
CA ASN A 1102 -51.18 31.01 -37.92
C ASN A 1102 -50.32 30.97 -36.64
N GLU A 1103 -50.72 31.76 -35.64
CA GLU A 1103 -50.11 31.87 -34.32
C GLU A 1103 -51.07 31.34 -33.23
N PRO A 1104 -51.39 30.03 -33.19
CA PRO A 1104 -52.23 29.46 -32.15
C PRO A 1104 -51.52 29.47 -30.80
N GLY A 1105 -52.28 29.66 -29.73
CA GLY A 1105 -51.79 29.57 -28.36
C GLY A 1105 -52.87 29.12 -27.38
N VAL A 1106 -52.50 29.11 -26.09
CA VAL A 1106 -53.35 28.70 -24.97
C VAL A 1106 -52.98 29.45 -23.68
N ASP A 1107 -54.00 29.90 -22.95
CA ASP A 1107 -53.89 30.45 -21.60
C ASP A 1107 -54.16 29.34 -20.57
N GLY A 1108 -53.36 29.24 -19.51
CA GLY A 1108 -53.45 28.18 -18.49
C GLY A 1108 -53.04 28.64 -17.09
N ILE A 1109 -52.96 27.66 -16.16
CA ILE A 1109 -52.50 27.83 -14.77
C ILE A 1109 -51.22 27.00 -14.54
N ALA A 1110 -50.16 27.63 -14.04
CA ALA A 1110 -48.95 26.96 -13.54
C ALA A 1110 -49.06 26.71 -12.03
N LEU A 1111 -48.43 25.64 -11.57
CA LEU A 1111 -48.37 25.23 -10.17
C LEU A 1111 -46.92 25.20 -9.70
N MET A 1112 -46.68 25.70 -8.49
CA MET A 1112 -45.40 25.53 -7.79
C MET A 1112 -45.27 24.13 -7.17
N ARG A 1113 -44.05 23.71 -6.84
CA ARG A 1113 -43.72 22.42 -6.19
C ARG A 1113 -44.66 22.04 -5.04
N HIS A 1114 -44.93 22.96 -4.12
CA HIS A 1114 -45.80 22.74 -2.96
C HIS A 1114 -47.32 22.72 -3.29
N GLN A 1115 -47.69 23.00 -4.54
CA GLN A 1115 -49.07 22.98 -5.07
C GLN A 1115 -49.32 21.73 -5.94
N LEU A 1116 -48.30 20.89 -6.15
CA LEU A 1116 -48.40 19.64 -6.90
C LEU A 1116 -49.25 18.58 -6.17
N PRO A 1117 -49.86 17.62 -6.90
CA PRO A 1117 -50.57 16.48 -6.32
C PRO A 1117 -49.72 15.59 -5.38
N ALA A 1118 -48.39 15.59 -5.54
CA ALA A 1118 -47.43 15.09 -4.56
C ALA A 1118 -46.19 16.00 -4.58
N THR A 1119 -45.65 16.33 -3.40
CA THR A 1119 -44.65 17.40 -3.25
C THR A 1119 -43.24 16.89 -2.99
N ASP A 1120 -43.08 15.64 -2.50
CA ASP A 1120 -41.80 15.02 -2.14
C ASP A 1120 -41.00 14.61 -3.38
N GLN A 1121 -40.34 15.58 -4.03
CA GLN A 1121 -39.52 15.36 -5.21
C GLN A 1121 -38.19 14.68 -4.87
N PHE A 1122 -37.64 14.93 -3.69
CA PHE A 1122 -36.36 14.39 -3.18
C PHE A 1122 -36.58 13.62 -1.86
N ALA A 1123 -35.62 12.76 -1.47
CA ALA A 1123 -35.71 11.99 -0.23
C ALA A 1123 -35.74 12.86 1.03
N LEU A 1124 -34.92 13.92 1.09
CA LEU A 1124 -34.79 14.86 2.21
C LEU A 1124 -36.15 15.45 2.67
N GLU A 1125 -37.06 15.72 1.73
CA GLU A 1125 -38.41 16.24 2.03
C GLU A 1125 -39.30 15.26 2.81
N ARG A 1126 -38.94 13.97 2.86
CA ARG A 1126 -39.63 12.95 3.66
C ARG A 1126 -39.13 12.90 5.10
N GLU A 1127 -37.92 13.39 5.34
CA GLU A 1127 -37.26 13.43 6.65
C GLU A 1127 -37.60 14.73 7.39
N GLY A 1128 -37.96 15.77 6.65
CA GLY A 1128 -38.52 17.02 7.15
C GLY A 1128 -37.78 18.28 6.69
N GLU A 1129 -36.71 18.11 5.92
CA GLU A 1129 -35.92 19.22 5.38
C GLU A 1129 -36.61 19.86 4.17
N ASP A 1130 -36.60 21.19 4.11
CA ASP A 1130 -36.95 21.93 2.89
C ASP A 1130 -35.81 21.77 1.86
N VAL A 1131 -36.14 21.75 0.56
CA VAL A 1131 -35.15 21.73 -0.53
C VAL A 1131 -35.42 22.91 -1.45
N LEU A 1132 -34.38 23.69 -1.75
CA LEU A 1132 -34.41 24.85 -2.63
C LEU A 1132 -34.05 24.44 -4.07
N LEU A 1133 -34.61 25.17 -5.04
CA LEU A 1133 -34.41 24.96 -6.48
C LEU A 1133 -34.39 26.35 -7.14
N GLU A 1134 -33.23 26.77 -7.65
CA GLU A 1134 -32.96 28.14 -8.12
C GLU A 1134 -33.56 28.38 -9.52
N ALA A 1135 -33.62 27.35 -10.38
CA ALA A 1135 -34.13 27.44 -11.76
C ALA A 1135 -35.67 27.40 -11.90
N LEU A 1136 -36.41 27.21 -10.80
CA LEU A 1136 -37.88 27.07 -10.78
C LEU A 1136 -38.42 26.01 -11.77
N PRO A 1137 -37.88 24.77 -11.81
CA PRO A 1137 -38.06 23.82 -12.90
C PRO A 1137 -39.53 23.43 -13.16
N MET A 1138 -40.38 23.43 -12.13
CA MET A 1138 -41.82 23.17 -12.29
C MET A 1138 -42.55 24.23 -13.12
N LEU A 1139 -42.09 25.49 -13.09
CA LEU A 1139 -42.69 26.56 -13.90
C LEU A 1139 -42.24 26.44 -15.37
N ILE A 1140 -40.97 26.10 -15.60
CA ILE A 1140 -40.46 25.78 -16.95
C ILE A 1140 -41.23 24.59 -17.53
N GLU A 1141 -41.46 23.54 -16.73
CA GLU A 1141 -42.22 22.35 -17.12
C GLU A 1141 -43.70 22.66 -17.40
N ALA A 1142 -44.34 23.52 -16.60
CA ALA A 1142 -45.69 23.98 -16.90
C ALA A 1142 -45.73 24.70 -18.27
N GLY A 1143 -44.70 25.50 -18.58
CA GLY A 1143 -44.49 26.11 -19.89
C GLY A 1143 -44.35 25.10 -21.03
N PHE A 1144 -43.57 24.03 -20.82
CA PHE A 1144 -43.42 22.92 -21.77
C PHE A 1144 -44.75 22.21 -22.03
N GLN A 1145 -45.50 21.88 -20.97
CA GLN A 1145 -46.80 21.22 -21.08
C GLN A 1145 -47.84 22.10 -21.79
N ASN A 1146 -47.89 23.40 -21.48
CA ASN A 1146 -48.81 24.34 -22.11
C ASN A 1146 -48.49 24.56 -23.60
N ALA A 1147 -47.22 24.70 -23.97
CA ALA A 1147 -46.78 24.79 -25.36
C ALA A 1147 -47.00 23.46 -26.12
N GLY A 1148 -46.80 22.32 -25.46
CA GLY A 1148 -47.04 21.00 -26.03
C GLY A 1148 -48.52 20.73 -26.33
N LEU A 1149 -49.45 21.26 -25.54
CA LEU A 1149 -50.88 21.25 -25.90
C LEU A 1149 -51.16 21.99 -27.22
N VAL A 1150 -50.50 23.13 -27.48
CA VAL A 1150 -50.63 23.84 -28.76
C VAL A 1150 -50.10 22.99 -29.92
N ALA A 1151 -48.97 22.30 -29.73
CA ALA A 1151 -48.42 21.40 -30.75
C ALA A 1151 -49.33 20.18 -31.01
N MET A 1152 -49.89 19.58 -29.96
CA MET A 1152 -50.87 18.48 -30.05
C MET A 1152 -52.14 18.89 -30.79
N GLU A 1153 -52.63 20.13 -30.58
CA GLU A 1153 -53.83 20.64 -31.22
C GLU A 1153 -53.59 21.05 -32.69
N SER A 1154 -52.51 21.79 -32.95
CA SER A 1154 -52.28 22.41 -34.27
C SER A 1154 -51.62 21.49 -35.29
N GLU A 1155 -50.67 20.65 -34.87
CA GLU A 1155 -49.95 19.72 -35.75
C GLU A 1155 -50.43 18.27 -35.60
N GLY A 1156 -51.11 17.93 -34.50
CA GLY A 1156 -51.63 16.58 -34.26
C GLY A 1156 -50.60 15.58 -33.72
N PHE A 1157 -49.48 16.05 -33.15
CA PHE A 1157 -48.42 15.22 -32.58
C PHE A 1157 -48.14 15.55 -31.11
N SER A 1158 -47.87 14.53 -30.29
CA SER A 1158 -47.12 14.72 -29.04
C SER A 1158 -45.68 15.09 -29.37
N SER A 1159 -45.05 15.85 -28.49
CA SER A 1159 -43.73 16.44 -28.73
C SER A 1159 -42.87 16.47 -27.46
N LEU A 1160 -41.56 16.51 -27.63
CA LEU A 1160 -40.59 16.69 -26.56
C LEU A 1160 -39.80 17.99 -26.76
N PRO A 1161 -39.39 18.67 -25.67
CA PRO A 1161 -38.51 19.83 -25.76
C PRO A 1161 -37.14 19.41 -26.28
N VAL A 1162 -36.61 20.15 -27.26
CA VAL A 1162 -35.26 19.95 -27.82
C VAL A 1162 -34.34 21.17 -27.65
N GLY A 1163 -34.90 22.33 -27.26
CA GLY A 1163 -34.09 23.49 -26.88
C GLY A 1163 -34.91 24.74 -26.54
N ILE A 1164 -34.22 25.78 -26.07
CA ILE A 1164 -34.75 27.11 -25.75
C ILE A 1164 -33.69 28.12 -26.18
N ASP A 1165 -34.05 29.15 -26.97
CA ASP A 1165 -33.08 30.17 -27.37
C ASP A 1165 -32.67 31.06 -26.19
N TRP A 1166 -33.65 31.50 -25.40
CA TRP A 1166 -33.44 32.36 -24.24
C TRP A 1166 -34.54 32.14 -23.18
N SER A 1167 -34.19 32.21 -21.90
CA SER A 1167 -35.13 32.29 -20.80
C SER A 1167 -34.65 33.22 -19.69
N THR A 1168 -35.58 33.68 -18.87
CA THR A 1168 -35.32 34.56 -17.71
C THR A 1168 -36.18 34.16 -16.51
N MET A 1169 -35.61 34.30 -15.31
CA MET A 1169 -36.25 34.14 -14.01
C MET A 1169 -36.19 35.50 -13.30
N LEU A 1170 -37.33 36.22 -13.29
CA LEU A 1170 -37.37 37.62 -12.84
C LEU A 1170 -37.68 37.76 -11.34
N ARG A 1171 -38.43 36.82 -10.76
CA ARG A 1171 -38.70 36.74 -9.32
C ARG A 1171 -39.13 35.33 -8.92
N VAL A 1172 -38.85 34.96 -7.67
CA VAL A 1172 -39.53 33.84 -7.01
C VAL A 1172 -40.96 34.30 -6.62
N PRO A 1173 -42.02 33.51 -6.87
CA PRO A 1173 -43.37 33.82 -6.42
C PRO A 1173 -43.58 33.77 -4.90
N GLU A 1174 -44.62 34.44 -4.40
CA GLU A 1174 -45.09 34.20 -3.02
C GLU A 1174 -45.80 32.86 -2.91
N LYS A 1175 -45.73 32.18 -1.75
CA LYS A 1175 -46.24 30.80 -1.59
C LYS A 1175 -47.70 30.61 -2.03
N ASP A 1176 -48.61 31.49 -1.60
CA ASP A 1176 -50.04 31.40 -1.93
C ASP A 1176 -50.42 32.09 -3.27
N GLU A 1177 -49.43 32.51 -4.07
CA GLU A 1177 -49.65 33.18 -5.35
C GLU A 1177 -50.16 32.22 -6.44
N LYS A 1178 -51.11 32.67 -7.27
CA LYS A 1178 -51.61 31.90 -8.41
C LYS A 1178 -50.94 32.36 -9.70
N LEU A 1179 -50.28 31.41 -10.35
CA LEU A 1179 -49.52 31.67 -11.56
C LEU A 1179 -50.37 31.38 -12.80
N ARG A 1180 -50.49 32.37 -13.68
CA ARG A 1180 -51.13 32.23 -14.99
C ARG A 1180 -50.04 32.17 -16.04
N LEU A 1181 -50.20 31.31 -17.04
CA LEU A 1181 -49.27 31.25 -18.17
C LEU A 1181 -49.97 31.36 -19.52
N ARG A 1182 -49.24 31.88 -20.50
CA ARG A 1182 -49.58 31.83 -21.93
C ARG A 1182 -48.44 31.17 -22.67
N SER A 1183 -48.77 30.28 -23.61
CA SER A 1183 -47.87 29.81 -24.66
C SER A 1183 -48.48 30.15 -26.02
N VAL A 1184 -47.66 30.64 -26.97
CA VAL A 1184 -48.07 30.89 -28.36
C VAL A 1184 -47.02 30.32 -29.29
N ARG A 1185 -47.46 29.55 -30.30
CA ARG A 1185 -46.62 29.05 -31.38
C ARG A 1185 -46.30 30.18 -32.34
N THR A 1186 -45.05 30.64 -32.38
CA THR A 1186 -44.61 31.74 -33.27
C THR A 1186 -44.35 31.23 -34.69
N HIS A 1187 -43.82 30.03 -34.85
CA HIS A 1187 -43.60 29.40 -36.15
C HIS A 1187 -43.38 27.87 -36.06
N VAL A 1188 -43.15 27.24 -37.22
CA VAL A 1188 -42.79 25.83 -37.37
C VAL A 1188 -41.56 25.74 -38.28
N GLU A 1189 -40.58 24.93 -37.91
CA GLU A 1189 -39.37 24.64 -38.70
C GLU A 1189 -39.59 23.41 -39.59
N ASP A 1190 -38.95 23.37 -40.77
CA ASP A 1190 -39.08 22.31 -41.78
C ASP A 1190 -38.80 20.88 -41.26
N ALA A 1191 -38.14 20.75 -40.10
CA ALA A 1191 -37.80 19.49 -39.44
C ALA A 1191 -38.92 18.88 -38.58
N GLY A 1192 -40.13 19.46 -38.58
CA GLY A 1192 -41.22 19.02 -37.68
C GLY A 1192 -41.02 19.48 -36.23
N VAL A 1193 -40.42 20.65 -36.06
CA VAL A 1193 -40.20 21.31 -34.77
C VAL A 1193 -41.09 22.54 -34.72
N THR A 1194 -41.95 22.61 -33.69
CA THR A 1194 -42.77 23.79 -33.43
C THR A 1194 -42.03 24.73 -32.47
N VAL A 1195 -42.09 26.03 -32.72
CA VAL A 1195 -41.38 27.04 -31.93
C VAL A 1195 -42.40 27.91 -31.20
N HIS A 1196 -42.23 28.04 -29.89
CA HIS A 1196 -43.17 28.72 -29.01
C HIS A 1196 -42.47 29.76 -28.16
N ASP A 1197 -43.21 30.83 -27.85
CA ASP A 1197 -42.86 31.75 -26.77
C ASP A 1197 -43.83 31.51 -25.60
N VAL A 1198 -43.32 31.61 -24.37
CA VAL A 1198 -44.05 31.33 -23.13
C VAL A 1198 -43.82 32.46 -22.12
N LEU A 1199 -44.89 32.91 -21.47
CA LEU A 1199 -44.85 33.91 -20.40
C LEU A 1199 -45.67 33.44 -19.21
N ILE A 1200 -45.08 33.44 -18.02
CA ILE A 1200 -45.70 33.11 -16.74
C ILE A 1200 -45.74 34.38 -15.89
N ILE A 1201 -46.93 34.69 -15.35
CA ILE A 1201 -47.18 35.90 -14.54
C ILE A 1201 -47.85 35.56 -13.20
N GLY A 1202 -47.67 36.46 -12.24
CA GLY A 1202 -48.30 36.42 -10.92
C GLY A 1202 -49.79 36.75 -10.90
N ASP A 1203 -50.37 36.82 -9.70
CA ASP A 1203 -51.74 37.33 -9.48
C ASP A 1203 -51.80 38.87 -9.69
N ASP A 1204 -50.64 39.55 -9.66
CA ASP A 1204 -50.42 41.00 -9.82
C ASP A 1204 -50.18 41.46 -11.28
N ASP A 1205 -50.28 40.55 -12.24
CA ASP A 1205 -49.88 40.70 -13.66
C ASP A 1205 -48.36 40.90 -13.90
N ALA A 1206 -47.50 40.82 -12.87
CA ALA A 1206 -46.05 40.93 -13.05
C ALA A 1206 -45.44 39.63 -13.58
N PRO A 1207 -44.42 39.69 -14.47
CA PRO A 1207 -43.76 38.52 -15.02
C PRO A 1207 -42.87 37.81 -13.99
N VAL A 1208 -42.86 36.48 -14.08
CA VAL A 1208 -42.17 35.57 -13.14
C VAL A 1208 -41.08 34.78 -13.89
N VAL A 1209 -41.48 34.06 -14.93
CA VAL A 1209 -40.61 33.31 -15.85
C VAL A 1209 -41.06 33.58 -17.29
N ALA A 1210 -40.11 33.69 -18.20
CA ALA A 1210 -40.40 33.68 -19.64
C ALA A 1210 -39.42 32.78 -20.40
N LEU A 1211 -39.93 32.11 -21.44
CA LEU A 1211 -39.18 31.29 -22.38
C LEU A 1211 -39.39 31.84 -23.79
N LYS A 1212 -38.33 31.97 -24.57
CA LYS A 1212 -38.32 32.54 -25.92
C LYS A 1212 -37.66 31.54 -26.86
N GLY A 1213 -38.33 31.20 -27.97
CA GLY A 1213 -37.83 30.17 -28.89
C GLY A 1213 -37.78 28.76 -28.28
N LEU A 1214 -38.79 28.38 -27.47
CA LEU A 1214 -38.96 27.00 -26.99
C LEU A 1214 -39.27 26.07 -28.17
N ARG A 1215 -38.37 25.15 -28.47
CA ARG A 1215 -38.49 24.17 -29.56
C ARG A 1215 -39.04 22.86 -29.07
N LEU A 1216 -40.22 22.48 -29.59
CA LEU A 1216 -40.87 21.20 -29.34
C LEU A 1216 -40.89 20.34 -30.61
N LYS A 1217 -40.17 19.22 -30.59
CA LYS A 1217 -40.04 18.29 -31.74
C LYS A 1217 -41.12 17.22 -31.68
N ALA A 1218 -41.80 16.97 -32.81
CA ALA A 1218 -42.81 15.92 -32.91
C ALA A 1218 -42.21 14.52 -32.66
N MET A 1219 -42.96 13.68 -31.93
CA MET A 1219 -42.54 12.33 -31.51
C MET A 1219 -43.53 11.25 -31.97
N ALA A 1220 -44.82 11.39 -31.64
CA ALA A 1220 -45.86 10.42 -32.00
C ALA A 1220 -47.18 11.13 -32.34
N PRO A 1221 -48.03 10.60 -33.24
CA PRO A 1221 -49.34 11.20 -33.52
C PRO A 1221 -50.25 11.09 -32.28
N VAL A 1222 -51.05 12.14 -32.03
CA VAL A 1222 -52.04 12.14 -30.94
C VAL A 1222 -53.16 11.12 -31.25
N PRO A 1223 -53.48 10.19 -30.32
CA PRO A 1223 -54.58 9.25 -30.49
C PRO A 1223 -55.92 9.92 -30.82
N GLU A 1224 -56.76 9.31 -31.65
CA GLU A 1224 -58.02 9.91 -32.10
C GLU A 1224 -59.00 10.25 -30.96
N ASP A 1225 -58.97 9.47 -29.86
CA ASP A 1225 -59.74 9.71 -28.63
C ASP A 1225 -59.13 10.81 -27.74
N GLN A 1226 -57.88 11.19 -27.99
CA GLN A 1226 -57.15 12.26 -27.30
C GLN A 1226 -57.06 13.56 -28.10
N LYS A 1227 -57.50 13.63 -29.36
CA LYS A 1227 -57.55 14.89 -30.10
C LYS A 1227 -58.55 15.88 -29.49
N PHE A 1228 -58.32 17.16 -29.68
CA PHE A 1228 -59.16 18.25 -29.16
C PHE A 1228 -59.06 19.50 -30.04
N THR A 1229 -59.84 20.52 -29.69
CA THR A 1229 -59.75 21.87 -30.26
C THR A 1229 -60.20 22.86 -29.17
N LEU A 1230 -59.48 23.97 -29.00
CA LEU A 1230 -59.74 25.00 -28.00
C LEU A 1230 -60.51 26.18 -28.62
N ASP A 1231 -61.45 26.76 -27.87
CA ASP A 1231 -62.15 28.00 -28.26
C ASP A 1231 -61.21 29.23 -28.10
N ARG A 1232 -61.32 30.23 -28.99
CA ARG A 1232 -60.32 31.31 -29.16
C ARG A 1232 -60.94 32.71 -29.28
#